data_AF-A0A938GPB6-F1
#
_entry.id   AF-A0A938GPB6-F1
#
_cell.length_a   1.000
_cell.length_b   1.000
_cell.length_c   1.000
_cell.angle_alpha   90.00
_cell.angle_beta   90.00
_cell.angle_gamma   90.00
#
_symmetry.space_group_name_H-M   'P 1'
#
loop_
_entity.id
_entity.type
_entity.pdbx_description
1 polymer ?
#
loop_
_entity_poly.entity_id
_entity_poly.type
_entity_poly.pdbx_seq_one_letter_code
_entity_poly.pdbx_strand_id
1 'polypeptide(L)'
;MNRTLRFGVLPLLAVLVASSFYFQSSDSPKSPPQVSIPQPTPPAASDHPGLLPSPEPGDGHGRMAGRSGAATESMPEMTLPQSVEAFNLWLTRYKAASPGDRPALEAEGRRLAEARLTVLADLVQTNPQRALQSALTYAQRKALPESIASKVETPINALADLAVLASLPSAEVSSRLPAVLRTVTIDGEAFQAFTYGDGNRWQTRHGMPVSGIAVANSAASVPFVTSLGRPGQVLALHETPARFVDAAEQADLVAARASTSAPDPLCGVSEQPVTASNTETTVQFGGQHHAFCGKVDAEGWVRARMAALGLDEPGGELLSLAVSESQYTEGRKRMLLMRPVWSDHRGGMTTNEALSHWQNFSNYMYEMSYGKLVMAPLGKGSSITPSLELPGLVAEYDNTGLGKLYDTCRAVARDVHGYQLDQYDFLYVVTDGKPAASYCGLAYVGGVGFHLANRCWDAAVSAHEFGHNLGLNHAHFWDTKAQSIAGEGQNVEYGDSNDPMGGGNSPNQFNSRYKNYLGWIPDTDILDLNLRGSGLYRLYSFDLNDSSGVRGLKFRRDASQNYWLQFRQRKLDKKALMNGVQLMWSGNGNEGTYLLDVRLKGNADNNAIAIGRTFSDPRVNVHFTPIGKAGTYPEAMDVVVNIGAFPTNQPPAGVVSASSLEVSPGQQVDFRAEASEPNGDALA
;
A
#
# COMPACT_ATOMS: atom_id res chain seq x y z
N MET A 1 16.83 -2.84 -66.76
CA MET A 1 17.60 -4.02 -67.21
C MET A 1 18.86 -4.16 -66.34
N ASN A 2 18.95 -5.26 -65.59
CA ASN A 2 20.11 -6.05 -65.10
C ASN A 2 21.43 -5.34 -64.70
N ARG A 3 21.84 -5.40 -63.40
CA ARG A 3 22.73 -6.42 -62.74
C ARG A 3 24.21 -6.30 -63.22
N THR A 4 25.30 -6.32 -62.44
CA THR A 4 25.64 -6.80 -61.09
C THR A 4 27.08 -6.39 -60.70
N LEU A 5 27.36 -6.39 -59.38
CA LEU A 5 28.61 -6.35 -58.57
C LEU A 5 29.94 -6.94 -59.11
N ARG A 6 31.10 -6.50 -58.53
CA ARG A 6 32.08 -7.27 -57.67
C ARG A 6 33.21 -6.35 -57.10
N PHE A 7 33.34 -6.20 -55.77
CA PHE A 7 34.34 -6.75 -54.79
C PHE A 7 35.77 -6.16 -54.72
N GLY A 8 36.24 -5.84 -53.50
CA GLY A 8 37.67 -5.70 -53.14
C GLY A 8 37.99 -4.88 -51.88
N VAL A 9 37.93 -5.45 -50.67
CA VAL A 9 39.06 -5.72 -49.72
C VAL A 9 39.58 -4.53 -48.88
N LEU A 10 39.49 -4.70 -47.54
CA LEU A 10 40.15 -3.93 -46.47
C LEU A 10 41.65 -4.27 -46.37
N PRO A 11 42.48 -3.36 -45.80
CA PRO A 11 43.05 -3.71 -44.49
C PRO A 11 43.14 -2.55 -43.48
N LEU A 12 43.21 -2.95 -42.19
CA LEU A 12 43.54 -2.18 -41.00
C LEU A 12 44.91 -1.47 -41.10
N LEU A 13 45.03 -0.27 -40.52
CA LEU A 13 46.20 0.12 -39.73
C LEU A 13 45.85 1.25 -38.72
N ALA A 14 46.27 1.07 -37.47
CA ALA A 14 46.13 2.00 -36.36
C ALA A 14 47.27 3.03 -36.33
N VAL A 15 46.98 4.28 -35.96
CA VAL A 15 47.97 5.22 -35.40
C VAL A 15 47.31 6.10 -34.33
N LEU A 16 47.86 6.01 -33.12
CA LEU A 16 47.68 6.89 -31.96
C LEU A 16 48.41 8.21 -32.20
N VAL A 17 47.76 9.36 -31.99
CA VAL A 17 48.44 10.63 -31.62
C VAL A 17 47.56 11.42 -30.65
N ALA A 18 48.12 11.67 -29.46
CA ALA A 18 47.63 12.61 -28.47
C ALA A 18 47.96 14.06 -28.87
N SER A 19 47.09 15.01 -28.56
CA SER A 19 47.50 16.42 -28.39
C SER A 19 46.49 17.18 -27.53
N SER A 20 46.96 17.62 -26.37
CA SER A 20 46.33 18.62 -25.51
C SER A 20 46.50 20.01 -26.11
N PHE A 21 45.46 20.84 -26.09
CA PHE A 21 45.62 22.30 -26.17
C PHE A 21 44.64 23.02 -25.23
N TYR A 22 45.25 23.79 -24.32
CA TYR A 22 44.69 24.88 -23.55
C TYR A 22 44.26 26.03 -24.47
N PHE A 23 43.14 26.71 -24.17
CA PHE A 23 42.99 28.13 -24.47
C PHE A 23 42.12 28.84 -23.42
N GLN A 24 42.65 29.97 -22.95
CA GLN A 24 42.07 30.91 -22.00
C GLN A 24 41.22 31.98 -22.73
N SER A 25 40.25 32.48 -21.97
CA SER A 25 39.29 33.59 -22.16
C SER A 25 39.65 34.80 -23.03
N SER A 26 38.65 35.35 -23.74
CA SER A 26 38.11 36.70 -23.50
C SER A 26 36.88 37.02 -24.38
N ASP A 27 36.03 37.88 -23.82
CA ASP A 27 34.94 38.69 -24.39
C ASP A 27 33.51 38.15 -24.57
N SER A 28 32.62 38.75 -23.76
CA SER A 28 31.18 38.60 -23.65
C SER A 28 30.40 39.40 -24.72
N PRO A 29 29.12 39.06 -24.92
CA PRO A 29 28.12 40.14 -24.98
C PRO A 29 26.79 39.86 -24.24
N LYS A 30 26.44 40.84 -23.40
CA LYS A 30 25.12 41.44 -23.11
C LYS A 30 23.96 40.56 -22.62
N SER A 31 23.67 40.71 -21.32
CA SER A 31 22.45 40.27 -20.64
C SER A 31 21.22 41.12 -20.98
N PRO A 32 20.01 40.54 -21.07
CA PRO A 32 18.74 41.27 -21.09
C PRO A 32 18.39 41.83 -19.70
N PRO A 33 17.47 42.83 -19.59
CA PRO A 33 17.29 43.63 -18.38
C PRO A 33 16.68 42.83 -17.22
N GLN A 34 17.28 42.97 -16.03
CA GLN A 34 16.72 42.47 -14.77
C GLN A 34 15.57 43.36 -14.30
N VAL A 35 14.38 42.77 -14.17
CA VAL A 35 13.30 43.31 -13.35
C VAL A 35 13.62 42.98 -11.89
N SER A 36 13.78 44.01 -11.06
CA SER A 36 14.01 43.86 -9.62
C SER A 36 12.73 43.40 -8.91
N ILE A 37 12.69 42.15 -8.49
CA ILE A 37 11.69 41.64 -7.54
C ILE A 37 12.23 41.89 -6.12
N PRO A 38 11.49 42.57 -5.22
CA PRO A 38 11.94 42.76 -3.84
C PRO A 38 12.05 41.42 -3.11
N GLN A 39 13.16 41.18 -2.41
CA GLN A 39 13.27 40.07 -1.46
C GLN A 39 12.30 40.30 -0.28
N PRO A 40 11.59 39.27 0.20
CA PRO A 40 10.83 39.37 1.43
C PRO A 40 11.80 39.43 2.63
N THR A 41 11.72 40.52 3.39
CA THR A 41 12.29 40.64 4.74
C THR A 41 11.68 39.59 5.67
N PRO A 42 12.46 38.92 6.52
CA PRO A 42 11.93 38.01 7.53
C PRO A 42 11.09 38.80 8.55
N PRO A 43 9.89 38.34 8.94
CA PRO A 43 9.11 39.02 9.96
C PRO A 43 9.80 38.89 11.32
N ALA A 44 9.88 40.01 12.02
CA ALA A 44 10.32 40.12 13.40
C ALA A 44 9.40 39.28 14.32
N ALA A 45 10.00 38.73 15.38
CA ALA A 45 9.31 38.09 16.48
C ALA A 45 8.17 38.99 16.98
N SER A 46 6.94 38.48 16.96
CA SER A 46 5.79 39.11 17.60
C SER A 46 5.28 38.18 18.69
N ASP A 47 5.14 38.78 19.87
CA ASP A 47 4.70 38.17 21.11
C ASP A 47 3.38 37.41 20.95
N HIS A 48 3.35 36.20 21.51
CA HIS A 48 2.13 35.43 21.71
C HIS A 48 1.18 36.18 22.66
N PRO A 49 -0.04 36.56 22.24
CA PRO A 49 -1.12 36.85 23.17
C PRO A 49 -1.72 35.53 23.64
N GLY A 50 -1.94 35.44 24.95
CA GLY A 50 -2.26 34.22 25.66
C GLY A 50 -3.57 33.54 25.25
N LEU A 51 -3.55 32.24 25.56
CA LEU A 51 -4.66 31.32 25.76
C LEU A 51 -5.98 32.01 26.13
N LEU A 52 -7.00 31.82 25.29
CA LEU A 52 -8.39 32.02 25.70
C LEU A 52 -8.80 30.89 26.66
N PRO A 53 -9.49 31.20 27.77
CA PRO A 53 -9.85 30.23 28.80
C PRO A 53 -11.02 29.33 28.39
N SER A 54 -10.99 28.10 28.88
CA SER A 54 -12.07 27.11 28.81
C SER A 54 -13.37 27.66 29.45
N PRO A 55 -14.56 27.34 28.91
CA PRO A 55 -15.82 27.71 29.55
C PRO A 55 -16.17 26.73 30.68
N GLU A 56 -16.38 27.27 31.88
CA GLU A 56 -17.02 26.57 33.01
C GLU A 56 -18.56 26.63 32.95
N PRO A 57 -19.27 25.74 33.66
CA PRO A 57 -20.67 25.42 33.40
C PRO A 57 -21.64 26.36 34.15
N GLY A 58 -22.71 26.78 33.47
CA GLY A 58 -23.79 27.58 34.05
C GLY A 58 -25.04 26.75 34.31
N ASP A 59 -25.42 26.66 35.59
CA ASP A 59 -26.71 26.17 36.07
C ASP A 59 -27.87 27.12 35.65
N GLY A 60 -28.96 26.53 35.14
CA GLY A 60 -30.18 27.27 34.81
C GLY A 60 -31.35 26.32 34.52
N HIS A 61 -32.13 26.02 35.55
CA HIS A 61 -33.33 25.17 35.50
C HIS A 61 -34.45 25.73 34.60
N GLY A 62 -35.03 24.85 33.79
CA GLY A 62 -36.33 25.03 33.13
C GLY A 62 -36.93 23.67 32.73
N ARG A 63 -37.75 23.08 33.60
CA ARG A 63 -38.50 21.83 33.35
C ARG A 63 -39.58 22.03 32.29
N MET A 64 -39.67 21.11 31.32
CA MET A 64 -40.95 20.52 30.84
C MET A 64 -40.64 19.22 30.06
N ALA A 65 -41.46 18.20 30.30
CA ALA A 65 -41.19 16.80 30.00
C ALA A 65 -41.52 16.40 28.55
N GLY A 66 -40.66 15.57 27.96
CA GLY A 66 -40.93 14.80 26.73
C GLY A 66 -40.01 13.58 26.70
N ARG A 67 -40.60 12.38 26.83
CA ARG A 67 -39.91 11.09 26.89
C ARG A 67 -39.04 10.85 25.65
N SER A 68 -37.73 10.73 25.82
CA SER A 68 -36.83 10.02 24.90
C SER A 68 -35.95 9.08 25.70
N GLY A 69 -36.34 7.80 25.75
CA GLY A 69 -35.45 6.74 26.19
C GLY A 69 -34.38 6.52 25.13
N ALA A 70 -33.30 7.29 25.19
CA ALA A 70 -32.06 6.93 24.52
C ALA A 70 -31.37 5.91 25.43
N ALA A 71 -31.58 4.63 25.14
CA ALA A 71 -30.64 3.61 25.57
C ALA A 71 -29.29 3.99 24.95
N THR A 72 -28.35 4.40 25.79
CA THR A 72 -26.94 4.31 25.48
C THR A 72 -26.67 2.83 25.22
N GLU A 73 -26.60 2.43 23.96
CA GLU A 73 -25.94 1.18 23.59
C GLU A 73 -24.48 1.33 24.02
N SER A 74 -24.21 0.91 25.25
CA SER A 74 -22.88 0.54 25.68
C SER A 74 -22.38 -0.49 24.66
N MET A 75 -21.27 -0.19 24.00
CA MET A 75 -20.52 -1.19 23.26
C MET A 75 -20.40 -2.46 24.13
N PRO A 76 -20.71 -3.66 23.60
CA PRO A 76 -20.63 -4.85 24.42
C PRO A 76 -19.21 -4.98 24.96
N GLU A 77 -19.09 -5.10 26.28
CA GLU A 77 -17.84 -5.42 26.96
C GLU A 77 -17.25 -6.67 26.29
N MET A 78 -16.13 -6.48 25.59
CA MET A 78 -15.60 -7.49 24.68
C MET A 78 -15.02 -8.65 25.49
N THR A 79 -15.82 -9.69 25.72
CA THR A 79 -15.46 -10.86 26.55
C THR A 79 -14.17 -11.52 26.04
N LEU A 80 -13.21 -11.73 26.96
CA LEU A 80 -11.96 -12.41 26.65
C LEU A 80 -12.24 -13.86 26.19
N PRO A 81 -11.40 -14.44 25.33
CA PRO A 81 -11.50 -15.85 25.02
C PRO A 81 -11.44 -16.70 26.30
N GLN A 82 -12.26 -17.74 26.38
CA GLN A 82 -12.40 -18.55 27.60
C GLN A 82 -11.07 -19.09 28.14
N SER A 83 -10.16 -19.53 27.26
CA SER A 83 -8.82 -20.01 27.68
C SER A 83 -7.94 -18.89 28.26
N VAL A 84 -8.09 -17.66 27.76
CA VAL A 84 -7.38 -16.48 28.29
C VAL A 84 -7.91 -16.15 29.68
N GLU A 85 -9.23 -16.14 29.85
CA GLU A 85 -9.87 -15.88 31.15
C GLU A 85 -9.51 -16.96 32.19
N ALA A 86 -9.57 -18.24 31.81
CA ALA A 86 -9.23 -19.36 32.70
C ALA A 86 -7.78 -19.26 33.21
N PHE A 87 -6.83 -18.90 32.33
CA PHE A 87 -5.45 -18.67 32.73
C PHE A 87 -5.31 -17.46 33.66
N ASN A 88 -6.00 -16.35 33.39
CA ASN A 88 -5.98 -15.15 34.24
C ASN A 88 -6.54 -15.43 35.65
N LEU A 89 -7.61 -16.24 35.74
CA LEU A 89 -8.18 -16.68 37.01
C LEU A 89 -7.18 -17.57 37.79
N TRP A 90 -6.54 -18.52 37.10
CA TRP A 90 -5.48 -19.33 37.72
C TRP A 90 -4.32 -18.46 38.22
N LEU A 91 -3.85 -17.49 37.41
CA LEU A 91 -2.74 -16.61 37.79
C LEU A 91 -3.09 -15.77 39.03
N THR A 92 -4.34 -15.34 39.15
CA THR A 92 -4.84 -14.64 40.35
C THR A 92 -4.76 -15.55 41.58
N ARG A 93 -5.20 -16.81 41.48
CA ARG A 93 -5.06 -17.81 42.56
C ARG A 93 -3.60 -18.09 42.90
N TYR A 94 -2.75 -18.25 41.88
CA TYR A 94 -1.32 -18.55 42.06
C TYR A 94 -0.60 -17.42 42.82
N LYS A 95 -0.88 -16.16 42.46
CA LYS A 95 -0.32 -14.98 43.16
C LYS A 95 -0.77 -14.90 44.61
N ALA A 96 -2.01 -15.29 44.91
CA ALA A 96 -2.58 -15.28 46.26
C ALA A 96 -2.10 -16.47 47.13
N ALA A 97 -1.66 -17.57 46.52
CA ALA A 97 -1.21 -18.77 47.22
C ALA A 97 0.12 -18.55 47.97
N SER A 98 0.27 -19.22 49.11
CA SER A 98 1.51 -19.24 49.88
C SER A 98 2.65 -19.92 49.09
N PRO A 99 3.93 -19.63 49.38
CA PRO A 99 5.04 -20.28 48.69
C PRO A 99 5.00 -21.82 48.75
N GLY A 100 4.47 -22.41 49.83
CA GLY A 100 4.32 -23.86 49.99
C GLY A 100 3.19 -24.47 49.15
N ASP A 101 2.16 -23.70 48.81
CA ASP A 101 0.99 -24.18 48.07
C ASP A 101 1.14 -23.99 46.54
N ARG A 102 2.01 -23.08 46.11
CA ARG A 102 2.24 -22.78 44.68
C ARG A 102 2.62 -23.98 43.82
N PRO A 103 3.50 -24.91 44.25
CA PRO A 103 3.86 -26.08 43.45
C PRO A 103 2.65 -26.94 43.07
N ALA A 104 1.63 -27.03 43.93
CA ALA A 104 0.42 -27.80 43.66
C ALA A 104 -0.44 -27.21 42.52
N LEU A 105 -0.26 -25.92 42.21
CA LEU A 105 -1.00 -25.20 41.17
C LEU A 105 -0.29 -25.21 39.80
N GLU A 106 0.99 -25.59 39.74
CA GLU A 106 1.79 -25.45 38.51
C GLU A 106 1.36 -26.39 37.38
N ALA A 107 0.90 -27.60 37.71
CA ALA A 107 0.40 -28.55 36.71
C ALA A 107 -0.87 -28.02 36.01
N GLU A 108 -1.80 -27.43 36.78
CA GLU A 108 -2.98 -26.75 36.22
C GLU A 108 -2.56 -25.54 35.37
N GLY A 109 -1.63 -24.72 35.89
CA GLY A 109 -1.13 -23.53 35.22
C GLY A 109 -0.48 -23.82 33.88
N ARG A 110 0.33 -24.87 33.78
CA ARG A 110 0.95 -25.32 32.52
C ARG A 110 -0.10 -25.65 31.48
N ARG A 111 -1.10 -26.46 31.84
CA ARG A 111 -2.20 -26.86 30.93
C ARG A 111 -2.99 -25.64 30.45
N LEU A 112 -3.26 -24.69 31.34
CA LEU A 112 -3.98 -23.45 31.00
C LEU A 112 -3.14 -22.52 30.14
N ALA A 113 -1.82 -22.42 30.39
CA ALA A 113 -0.90 -21.63 29.57
C ALA A 113 -0.84 -22.16 28.13
N GLU A 114 -0.74 -23.49 27.95
CA GLU A 114 -0.73 -24.13 26.64
C GLU A 114 -2.06 -23.90 25.89
N ALA A 115 -3.20 -24.09 26.56
CA ALA A 115 -4.50 -23.81 25.97
C ALA A 115 -4.68 -22.33 25.57
N ARG A 116 -4.16 -21.41 26.39
CA ARG A 116 -4.14 -19.98 26.08
C ARG A 116 -3.23 -19.68 24.89
N LEU A 117 -2.05 -20.29 24.81
CA LEU A 117 -1.08 -20.05 23.74
C LEU A 117 -1.63 -20.50 22.38
N THR A 118 -2.37 -21.61 22.31
CA THR A 118 -3.07 -22.03 21.10
C THR A 118 -4.08 -20.99 20.62
N VAL A 119 -4.94 -20.51 21.52
CA VAL A 119 -5.91 -19.45 21.18
C VAL A 119 -5.20 -18.18 20.73
N LEU A 120 -4.08 -17.83 21.38
CA LEU A 120 -3.31 -16.65 21.02
C LEU A 120 -2.68 -16.78 19.64
N ALA A 121 -2.12 -17.95 19.30
CA ALA A 121 -1.54 -18.22 17.98
C ALA A 121 -2.58 -18.25 16.85
N ASP A 122 -3.80 -18.73 17.12
CA ASP A 122 -4.91 -18.63 16.17
C ASP A 122 -5.37 -17.17 16.00
N LEU A 123 -5.43 -16.40 17.10
CA LEU A 123 -5.74 -14.97 17.05
C LEU A 123 -4.67 -14.17 16.33
N VAL A 124 -3.38 -14.48 16.47
CA VAL A 124 -2.33 -13.78 15.71
C VAL A 124 -2.65 -13.82 14.21
N GLN A 125 -3.07 -14.97 13.69
CA GLN A 125 -3.36 -15.15 12.26
C GLN A 125 -4.70 -14.51 11.83
N THR A 126 -5.70 -14.49 12.70
CA THR A 126 -7.09 -14.14 12.34
C THR A 126 -7.55 -12.77 12.83
N ASN A 127 -7.01 -12.31 13.96
CA ASN A 127 -7.29 -11.02 14.59
C ASN A 127 -6.09 -10.57 15.46
N PRO A 128 -5.00 -10.08 14.84
CA PRO A 128 -3.78 -9.71 15.56
C PRO A 128 -4.00 -8.62 16.61
N GLN A 129 -4.97 -7.70 16.39
CA GLN A 129 -5.36 -6.70 17.39
C GLN A 129 -5.89 -7.37 18.66
N ARG A 130 -6.77 -8.36 18.53
CA ARG A 130 -7.32 -9.10 19.67
C ARG A 130 -6.25 -9.97 20.35
N ALA A 131 -5.30 -10.51 19.59
CA ALA A 131 -4.15 -11.22 20.16
C ALA A 131 -3.35 -10.30 21.09
N LEU A 132 -3.00 -9.09 20.62
CA LEU A 132 -2.29 -8.08 21.41
C LEU A 132 -3.06 -7.65 22.66
N GLN A 133 -4.37 -7.44 22.54
CA GLN A 133 -5.24 -7.15 23.70
C GLN A 133 -5.32 -8.30 24.72
N SER A 134 -5.09 -9.54 24.27
CA SER A 134 -5.13 -10.74 25.12
C SER A 134 -3.76 -11.09 25.72
N ALA A 135 -2.70 -10.33 25.39
CA ALA A 135 -1.35 -10.54 25.89
C ALA A 135 -1.27 -10.31 27.41
N LEU A 136 -0.35 -11.01 28.06
CA LEU A 136 -0.03 -10.76 29.45
C LEU A 136 0.60 -9.37 29.61
N THR A 137 0.35 -8.75 30.74
CA THR A 137 1.05 -7.53 31.18
C THR A 137 2.46 -7.87 31.70
N TYR A 138 3.31 -6.86 31.87
CA TYR A 138 4.63 -7.06 32.46
C TYR A 138 4.53 -7.68 33.87
N ALA A 139 3.64 -7.15 34.70
CA ALA A 139 3.40 -7.64 36.06
C ALA A 139 2.92 -9.10 36.11
N GLN A 140 2.11 -9.52 35.13
CA GLN A 140 1.66 -10.90 35.03
C GLN A 140 2.80 -11.84 34.65
N ARG A 141 3.60 -11.49 33.63
CA ARG A 141 4.78 -12.28 33.23
C ARG A 141 5.79 -12.43 34.35
N LYS A 142 6.11 -11.34 35.06
CA LYS A 142 7.05 -11.33 36.20
C LYS A 142 6.62 -12.27 37.34
N ALA A 143 5.32 -12.54 37.48
CA ALA A 143 4.78 -13.39 38.53
C ALA A 143 4.76 -14.89 38.18
N LEU A 144 5.09 -15.27 36.94
CA LEU A 144 5.03 -16.67 36.50
C LEU A 144 6.22 -17.48 37.05
N PRO A 145 6.02 -18.74 37.44
CA PRO A 145 7.13 -19.66 37.66
C PRO A 145 7.80 -20.01 36.33
N GLU A 146 9.09 -20.37 36.39
CA GLU A 146 9.90 -20.75 35.22
C GLU A 146 9.25 -21.87 34.40
N SER A 147 8.59 -22.81 35.08
CA SER A 147 7.87 -23.93 34.50
C SER A 147 6.75 -23.52 33.53
N ILE A 148 6.23 -22.30 33.66
CA ILE A 148 5.14 -21.73 32.86
C ILE A 148 5.61 -20.54 32.01
N ALA A 149 6.65 -19.81 32.43
CA ALA A 149 7.20 -18.67 31.70
C ALA A 149 7.68 -19.03 30.27
N SER A 150 8.11 -20.28 30.05
CA SER A 150 8.47 -20.81 28.71
C SER A 150 7.27 -21.21 27.84
N LYS A 151 6.04 -21.08 28.35
CA LYS A 151 4.78 -21.49 27.70
C LYS A 151 3.83 -20.32 27.44
N VAL A 152 4.35 -19.10 27.44
CA VAL A 152 3.62 -17.87 27.12
C VAL A 152 4.28 -17.15 25.94
N GLU A 153 3.61 -16.14 25.41
CA GLU A 153 4.11 -15.30 24.32
C GLU A 153 5.36 -14.49 24.71
N THR A 154 6.18 -14.22 23.71
CA THR A 154 7.37 -13.38 23.82
C THR A 154 7.02 -11.97 23.37
N PRO A 155 7.09 -10.94 24.24
CA PRO A 155 6.97 -9.55 23.81
C PRO A 155 8.13 -9.17 22.89
N ILE A 156 7.82 -8.44 21.83
CA ILE A 156 8.81 -7.93 20.87
C ILE A 156 8.81 -6.40 20.94
N ASN A 157 10.00 -5.82 21.10
CA ASN A 157 10.29 -4.43 20.79
C ASN A 157 11.76 -4.36 20.32
N ALA A 158 11.99 -4.17 19.03
CA ALA A 158 13.32 -4.28 18.42
C ALA A 158 13.40 -3.49 17.11
N LEU A 159 14.61 -3.32 16.59
CA LEU A 159 14.79 -2.99 15.16
C LEU A 159 14.69 -4.28 14.35
N ALA A 160 14.04 -4.20 13.20
CA ALA A 160 13.76 -5.35 12.34
C ALA A 160 13.64 -4.97 10.87
N ASP A 161 13.80 -5.97 10.02
CA ASP A 161 13.47 -5.86 8.60
C ASP A 161 12.03 -6.36 8.38
N LEU A 162 11.17 -5.50 7.84
CA LEU A 162 9.84 -5.87 7.37
C LEU A 162 9.87 -6.09 5.87
N ALA A 163 9.56 -7.30 5.44
CA ALA A 163 9.25 -7.64 4.05
C ALA A 163 7.74 -7.70 3.86
N VAL A 164 7.20 -6.95 2.90
CA VAL A 164 5.79 -7.03 2.49
C VAL A 164 5.77 -7.57 1.07
N LEU A 165 5.15 -8.73 0.89
CA LEU A 165 5.10 -9.43 -0.39
C LEU A 165 3.66 -9.47 -0.89
N ALA A 166 3.46 -9.19 -2.16
CA ALA A 166 2.18 -9.32 -2.84
C ALA A 166 2.27 -10.40 -3.92
N SER A 167 1.22 -11.20 -4.08
CA SER A 167 1.23 -12.36 -4.99
C SER A 167 0.05 -12.37 -5.96
N LEU A 168 0.33 -12.32 -7.26
CA LEU A 168 -0.67 -12.55 -8.29
C LEU A 168 -0.89 -14.06 -8.51
N PRO A 169 -2.05 -14.63 -8.14
CA PRO A 169 -2.28 -16.07 -8.24
C PRO A 169 -2.24 -16.56 -9.69
N SER A 170 -1.81 -17.81 -9.90
CA SER A 170 -1.95 -18.47 -11.20
C SER A 170 -3.39 -18.98 -11.36
N ALA A 171 -3.97 -18.82 -12.56
CA ALA A 171 -5.31 -19.31 -12.86
C ALA A 171 -5.42 -20.86 -12.78
N GLU A 172 -4.30 -21.57 -12.92
CA GLU A 172 -4.26 -23.03 -13.04
C GLU A 172 -3.96 -23.76 -11.72
N VAL A 173 -3.48 -23.05 -10.69
CA VAL A 173 -3.05 -23.64 -9.42
C VAL A 173 -3.75 -22.92 -8.28
N SER A 174 -4.42 -23.65 -7.39
CA SER A 174 -4.99 -23.02 -6.19
C SER A 174 -3.85 -22.44 -5.34
N SER A 175 -3.83 -21.11 -5.22
CA SER A 175 -2.81 -20.43 -4.43
C SER A 175 -3.01 -20.74 -2.96
N ARG A 176 -1.95 -21.26 -2.31
CA ARG A 176 -1.84 -21.33 -0.85
C ARG A 176 -1.17 -20.07 -0.27
N LEU A 177 -0.79 -19.12 -1.12
CA LEU A 177 -0.26 -17.84 -0.70
C LEU A 177 -1.38 -16.82 -0.55
N PRO A 178 -1.47 -16.13 0.60
CA PRO A 178 -2.30 -14.95 0.76
C PRO A 178 -1.92 -13.87 -0.27
N ALA A 179 -2.88 -13.05 -0.68
CA ALA A 179 -2.64 -11.95 -1.61
C ALA A 179 -1.53 -11.00 -1.12
N VAL A 180 -1.48 -10.74 0.20
CA VAL A 180 -0.39 -10.01 0.84
C VAL A 180 0.16 -10.79 2.02
N LEU A 181 1.47 -10.93 2.10
CA LEU A 181 2.21 -11.59 3.17
C LEU A 181 3.19 -10.60 3.81
N ARG A 182 3.39 -10.70 5.13
CA ARG A 182 4.39 -9.90 5.85
C ARG A 182 5.36 -10.79 6.61
N THR A 183 6.65 -10.58 6.43
CA THR A 183 7.69 -11.25 7.20
C THR A 183 8.48 -10.21 7.96
N VAL A 184 8.70 -10.42 9.24
CA VAL A 184 9.58 -9.59 10.06
C VAL A 184 10.82 -10.42 10.39
N THR A 185 12.01 -9.86 10.20
CA THR A 185 13.27 -10.51 10.54
C THR A 185 13.99 -9.72 11.62
N ILE A 186 14.29 -10.37 12.76
CA ILE A 186 15.00 -9.79 13.90
C ILE A 186 16.21 -10.68 14.17
N ASP A 187 17.41 -10.10 14.15
CA ASP A 187 18.68 -10.83 14.40
C ASP A 187 18.84 -12.14 13.60
N GLY A 188 18.28 -12.18 12.39
CA GLY A 188 18.29 -13.34 11.49
C GLY A 188 17.17 -14.36 11.71
N GLU A 189 16.35 -14.22 12.76
CA GLU A 189 15.14 -15.03 12.95
C GLU A 189 13.96 -14.40 12.20
N ALA A 190 13.31 -15.18 11.34
CA ALA A 190 12.15 -14.74 10.55
C ALA A 190 10.82 -15.15 11.21
N PHE A 191 9.93 -14.17 11.31
CA PHE A 191 8.59 -14.28 11.87
C PHE A 191 7.57 -14.04 10.77
N GLN A 192 6.54 -14.88 10.69
CA GLN A 192 5.37 -14.53 9.89
C GLN A 192 4.54 -13.50 10.66
N ALA A 193 4.48 -12.29 10.13
CA ALA A 193 3.80 -11.17 10.78
C ALA A 193 2.36 -11.02 10.27
N PHE A 194 1.48 -10.64 11.20
CA PHE A 194 0.10 -10.26 10.97
C PHE A 194 -0.16 -8.94 11.68
N THR A 195 -0.85 -8.01 11.03
CA THR A 195 -1.08 -6.67 11.56
C THR A 195 -2.50 -6.20 11.25
N TYR A 196 -2.82 -4.97 11.65
CA TYR A 196 -4.14 -4.36 11.55
C TYR A 196 -4.00 -2.85 11.42
N GLY A 197 -5.12 -2.18 11.16
CA GLY A 197 -5.20 -0.71 11.08
C GLY A 197 -4.09 -0.12 10.21
N ASP A 198 -3.33 0.81 10.75
CA ASP A 198 -2.28 1.54 10.01
C ASP A 198 -1.13 0.64 9.54
N GLY A 199 -0.88 -0.48 10.24
CA GLY A 199 0.15 -1.45 9.86
C GLY A 199 -0.14 -2.15 8.53
N ASN A 200 -1.40 -2.16 8.09
CA ASN A 200 -1.77 -2.73 6.78
C ASN A 200 -1.22 -1.91 5.60
N ARG A 201 -0.85 -0.64 5.82
CA ARG A 201 -0.31 0.27 4.80
C ARG A 201 1.21 0.21 4.70
N TRP A 202 1.86 -0.42 5.67
CA TRP A 202 3.31 -0.48 5.71
C TRP A 202 3.84 -1.26 4.52
N GLN A 203 4.95 -0.76 4.00
CA GLN A 203 5.69 -1.33 2.88
C GLN A 203 6.96 -1.99 3.37
N THR A 204 7.69 -2.63 2.45
CA THR A 204 8.99 -3.24 2.75
C THR A 204 9.96 -2.19 3.29
N ARG A 205 10.58 -2.47 4.43
CA ARG A 205 11.47 -1.56 5.17
C ARG A 205 12.56 -2.33 5.89
N HIS A 206 13.78 -1.81 5.81
CA HIS A 206 14.93 -2.35 6.55
C HIS A 206 15.20 -1.53 7.81
N GLY A 207 15.60 -2.19 8.90
CA GLY A 207 16.00 -1.55 10.15
C GLY A 207 14.93 -0.68 10.80
N MET A 208 13.64 -1.00 10.60
CA MET A 208 12.54 -0.25 11.21
C MET A 208 12.26 -0.73 12.63
N PRO A 209 11.82 0.14 13.55
CA PRO A 209 11.36 -0.27 14.85
C PRO A 209 10.06 -1.07 14.71
N VAL A 210 9.92 -2.15 15.47
CA VAL A 210 8.72 -2.99 15.52
C VAL A 210 8.33 -3.25 16.98
N SER A 211 7.03 -3.48 17.21
CA SER A 211 6.49 -3.87 18.51
C SER A 211 5.39 -4.91 18.33
N GLY A 212 5.27 -5.87 19.25
CA GLY A 212 4.24 -6.91 19.15
C GLY A 212 4.42 -8.05 20.14
N ILE A 213 3.79 -9.18 19.83
CA ILE A 213 3.97 -10.44 20.55
C ILE A 213 4.22 -11.58 19.56
N ALA A 214 5.25 -12.39 19.85
CA ALA A 214 5.58 -13.57 19.09
C ALA A 214 5.13 -14.84 19.82
N VAL A 215 4.61 -15.81 19.06
CA VAL A 215 4.20 -17.13 19.57
C VAL A 215 4.66 -18.21 18.60
N ALA A 216 4.95 -19.40 19.14
CA ALA A 216 5.36 -20.54 18.32
C ALA A 216 4.25 -20.90 17.31
N ASN A 217 4.61 -21.00 16.03
CA ASN A 217 3.66 -21.34 14.97
C ASN A 217 3.05 -22.75 15.18
N SER A 218 3.79 -23.66 15.82
CA SER A 218 3.31 -24.99 16.18
C SER A 218 2.22 -25.00 17.26
N ALA A 219 2.00 -23.88 17.98
CA ALA A 219 0.95 -23.80 18.99
C ALA A 219 -0.43 -23.55 18.38
N ALA A 220 -0.50 -22.98 17.17
CA ALA A 220 -1.76 -22.74 16.47
C ALA A 220 -2.49 -24.04 16.16
N SER A 221 -3.83 -24.00 16.19
CA SER A 221 -4.68 -25.12 15.79
C SER A 221 -4.42 -25.52 14.34
N VAL A 222 -4.15 -24.52 13.49
CA VAL A 222 -3.66 -24.70 12.13
C VAL A 222 -2.37 -23.88 11.97
N PRO A 223 -1.19 -24.53 12.01
CA PRO A 223 0.08 -23.85 11.78
C PRO A 223 0.13 -23.20 10.39
N PHE A 224 0.63 -21.97 10.34
CA PHE A 224 0.80 -21.24 9.10
C PHE A 224 1.91 -21.88 8.25
N VAL A 225 1.60 -22.20 6.99
CA VAL A 225 2.52 -22.80 6.02
C VAL A 225 2.22 -22.24 4.64
N THR A 226 3.26 -21.84 3.91
CA THR A 226 3.15 -21.39 2.52
C THR A 226 4.19 -22.07 1.63
N SER A 227 4.12 -21.82 0.32
CA SER A 227 5.22 -22.18 -0.59
C SER A 227 6.49 -21.38 -0.33
N LEU A 228 6.50 -20.35 0.51
CA LEU A 228 7.74 -19.65 0.87
C LEU A 228 8.41 -20.25 2.10
N GLY A 229 7.72 -21.14 2.82
CA GLY A 229 8.27 -21.83 3.98
C GLY A 229 7.24 -22.14 5.07
N ARG A 230 7.76 -22.73 6.16
CA ARG A 230 7.04 -22.91 7.42
C ARG A 230 7.76 -22.10 8.49
N PRO A 231 7.28 -20.89 8.85
CA PRO A 231 7.91 -20.06 9.88
C PRO A 231 7.87 -20.79 11.23
N GLY A 232 8.92 -20.61 12.04
CA GLY A 232 8.96 -21.16 13.41
C GLY A 232 8.01 -20.43 14.35
N GLN A 233 7.81 -19.13 14.13
CA GLN A 233 6.98 -18.26 14.94
C GLN A 233 6.04 -17.41 14.08
N VAL A 234 4.90 -17.06 14.67
CA VAL A 234 3.99 -16.02 14.15
C VAL A 234 4.03 -14.81 15.08
N LEU A 235 3.94 -13.61 14.51
CA LEU A 235 4.04 -12.33 15.20
C LEU A 235 2.77 -11.53 14.99
N ALA A 236 2.08 -11.17 16.07
CA ALA A 236 1.09 -10.10 16.01
C ALA A 236 1.85 -8.77 16.09
N LEU A 237 2.01 -8.13 14.95
CA LEU A 237 2.71 -6.86 14.78
C LEU A 237 1.74 -5.71 15.07
N HIS A 238 2.06 -4.91 16.08
CA HIS A 238 1.26 -3.75 16.46
C HIS A 238 1.34 -2.67 15.37
N GLU A 239 0.22 -1.98 15.10
CA GLU A 239 0.13 -0.90 14.10
C GLU A 239 0.94 0.35 14.44
N THR A 240 1.62 0.34 15.58
CA THR A 240 2.53 1.37 16.07
C THR A 240 3.70 0.67 16.76
N PRO A 241 4.96 0.96 16.39
CA PRO A 241 6.15 0.34 16.96
C PRO A 241 6.53 0.91 18.34
N ALA A 242 5.87 1.97 18.79
CA ALA A 242 5.98 2.48 20.14
C ALA A 242 5.11 1.68 21.12
N ARG A 243 5.69 1.26 22.24
CA ARG A 243 4.97 0.64 23.35
C ARG A 243 5.10 1.49 24.60
N PHE A 244 3.98 1.96 25.13
CA PHE A 244 3.97 2.61 26.44
C PHE A 244 4.23 1.56 27.52
N VAL A 245 5.17 1.88 28.41
CA VAL A 245 5.54 1.05 29.55
C VAL A 245 4.42 1.09 30.59
N ASP A 246 4.03 -0.06 31.13
CA ASP A 246 2.97 -0.11 32.15
C ASP A 246 3.48 0.34 33.53
N ALA A 247 2.56 0.62 34.46
CA ALA A 247 2.92 1.17 35.76
C ALA A 247 3.86 0.27 36.59
N ALA A 248 3.75 -1.05 36.46
CA ALA A 248 4.59 -1.99 37.21
C ALA A 248 6.01 -2.04 36.63
N GLU A 249 6.12 -2.06 35.30
CA GLU A 249 7.40 -1.98 34.60
C GLU A 249 8.08 -0.62 34.84
N GLN A 250 7.32 0.48 34.82
CA GLN A 250 7.82 1.81 35.15
C GLN A 250 8.39 1.87 36.57
N ALA A 251 7.68 1.29 37.56
CA ALA A 251 8.16 1.23 38.94
C ALA A 251 9.49 0.45 39.06
N ASP A 252 9.63 -0.66 38.34
CA ASP A 252 10.87 -1.43 38.31
C ASP A 252 12.02 -0.68 37.63
N LEU A 253 11.75 0.04 36.52
CA LEU A 253 12.74 0.89 35.86
C LEU A 253 13.24 2.00 36.80
N VAL A 254 12.32 2.68 37.51
CA VAL A 254 12.65 3.70 38.51
C VAL A 254 13.49 3.10 39.63
N ALA A 255 13.09 1.94 40.18
CA ALA A 255 13.83 1.26 41.23
C ALA A 255 15.25 0.83 40.79
N ALA A 256 15.40 0.35 39.55
CA ALA A 256 16.70 -0.01 38.98
C ALA A 256 17.64 1.19 38.77
N ARG A 257 17.09 2.35 38.41
CA ARG A 257 17.87 3.60 38.35
C ARG A 257 18.31 4.05 39.74
N ALA A 258 17.42 3.98 40.72
CA ALA A 258 17.72 4.34 42.10
C ALA A 258 18.82 3.43 42.69
N SER A 259 18.81 2.13 42.38
CA SER A 259 19.82 1.18 42.88
C SER A 259 21.22 1.40 42.30
N THR A 260 21.33 2.05 41.14
CA THR A 260 22.60 2.34 40.46
C THR A 260 23.07 3.79 40.64
N SER A 261 22.32 4.62 41.38
CA SER A 261 22.57 6.08 41.50
C SER A 261 22.69 6.79 40.15
N ALA A 262 22.00 6.26 39.13
CA ALA A 262 21.97 6.87 37.80
C ALA A 262 21.20 8.21 37.88
N PRO A 263 21.67 9.26 37.17
CA PRO A 263 20.93 10.51 37.11
C PRO A 263 19.56 10.31 36.44
N ASP A 264 18.59 11.15 36.81
CA ASP A 264 17.29 11.16 36.14
C ASP A 264 17.47 11.42 34.64
N PRO A 265 16.84 10.63 33.76
CA PRO A 265 16.85 10.91 32.34
C PRO A 265 16.33 12.32 32.06
N LEU A 266 16.89 12.95 31.03
CA LEU A 266 16.30 14.19 30.53
C LEU A 266 15.11 13.85 29.64
N CYS A 267 14.05 14.61 29.84
CA CYS A 267 12.82 14.57 29.07
C CYS A 267 13.12 14.99 27.64
N GLY A 268 12.80 14.13 26.67
CA GLY A 268 13.12 14.35 25.25
C GLY A 268 12.44 15.56 24.57
N VAL A 269 11.64 16.33 25.31
CA VAL A 269 10.95 17.54 24.84
C VAL A 269 11.36 18.78 25.63
N SER A 270 11.36 18.72 26.97
CA SER A 270 11.66 19.89 27.82
C SER A 270 13.14 20.01 28.22
N GLU A 271 13.94 18.96 27.98
CA GLU A 271 15.33 18.83 28.44
C GLU A 271 15.50 18.92 29.97
N GLN A 272 14.41 18.88 30.73
CA GLN A 272 14.42 18.81 32.20
C GLN A 272 14.45 17.35 32.68
N PRO A 273 14.84 17.08 33.95
CA PRO A 273 14.68 15.75 34.54
C PRO A 273 13.23 15.24 34.39
N VAL A 274 13.05 14.00 33.95
CA VAL A 274 11.71 13.41 33.73
C VAL A 274 10.85 13.34 35.00
N THR A 275 11.48 13.44 36.17
CA THR A 275 10.85 13.49 37.49
C THR A 275 10.29 14.87 37.85
N ALA A 276 10.62 15.93 37.10
CA ALA A 276 10.25 17.31 37.43
C ALA A 276 8.73 17.54 37.56
N SER A 277 7.92 16.72 36.86
CA SER A 277 6.45 16.81 36.88
C SER A 277 5.76 15.68 37.66
N ASN A 278 6.51 14.73 38.25
CA ASN A 278 5.97 13.50 38.87
C ASN A 278 5.04 12.67 37.98
N THR A 279 5.12 12.84 36.65
CA THR A 279 4.30 12.14 35.65
C THR A 279 5.15 11.41 34.62
N GLU A 280 6.31 10.91 35.06
CA GLU A 280 7.26 10.20 34.19
C GLU A 280 6.54 9.13 33.36
N THR A 281 6.72 9.22 32.04
CA THR A 281 6.17 8.26 31.09
C THR A 281 7.31 7.69 30.26
N THR A 282 7.45 6.37 30.22
CA THR A 282 8.44 5.69 29.38
C THR A 282 7.78 5.01 28.18
N VAL A 283 8.41 5.14 27.02
CA VAL A 283 8.04 4.46 25.78
C VAL A 283 9.20 3.57 25.33
N GLN A 284 8.91 2.31 25.01
CA GLN A 284 9.83 1.45 24.28
C GLN A 284 9.68 1.65 22.78
N PHE A 285 10.80 1.82 22.07
CA PHE A 285 10.85 2.01 20.64
C PHE A 285 12.16 1.44 20.09
N GLY A 286 12.08 0.47 19.16
CA GLY A 286 13.28 -0.14 18.56
C GLY A 286 14.20 -0.85 19.57
N GLY A 287 13.66 -1.35 20.69
CA GLY A 287 14.40 -1.97 21.78
C GLY A 287 14.97 -1.00 22.82
N GLN A 288 14.75 0.30 22.67
CA GLN A 288 15.25 1.33 23.58
C GLN A 288 14.12 1.96 24.40
N HIS A 289 14.44 2.38 25.62
CA HIS A 289 13.52 3.15 26.48
C HIS A 289 13.74 4.65 26.30
N HIS A 290 12.66 5.38 26.03
CA HIS A 290 12.64 6.83 25.95
C HIS A 290 11.73 7.36 27.06
N ALA A 291 12.27 8.22 27.93
CA ALA A 291 11.56 8.76 29.07
C ALA A 291 11.13 10.21 28.81
N PHE A 292 9.93 10.54 29.28
CA PHE A 292 9.26 11.83 29.08
C PHE A 292 8.68 12.33 30.39
N CYS A 293 8.48 13.65 30.47
CA CYS A 293 7.89 14.34 31.61
C CYS A 293 6.42 13.97 31.81
N GLY A 294 5.76 13.46 30.77
CA GLY A 294 4.33 13.18 30.76
C GLY A 294 3.89 12.48 29.48
N LYS A 295 2.66 11.96 29.50
CA LYS A 295 2.09 11.20 28.38
C LYS A 295 1.90 12.03 27.11
N VAL A 296 1.53 13.31 27.24
CA VAL A 296 1.31 14.21 26.10
C VAL A 296 2.62 14.41 25.31
N ASP A 297 3.74 14.63 26.00
CA ASP A 297 5.06 14.77 25.38
C ASP A 297 5.48 13.48 24.68
N ALA A 298 5.25 12.34 25.32
CA ALA A 298 5.52 11.03 24.75
C ALA A 298 4.68 10.76 23.49
N GLU A 299 3.38 11.07 23.51
CA GLU A 299 2.49 10.93 22.34
C GLU A 299 2.90 11.85 21.19
N GLY A 300 3.29 13.10 21.50
CA GLY A 300 3.83 14.04 20.51
C GLY A 300 5.11 13.51 19.85
N TRP A 301 6.04 12.99 20.66
CA TRP A 301 7.27 12.39 20.17
C TRP A 301 7.00 11.15 19.30
N VAL A 302 6.11 10.24 19.74
CA VAL A 302 5.73 9.04 18.98
C VAL A 302 5.14 9.45 17.63
N ARG A 303 4.22 10.42 17.59
CA ARG A 303 3.61 10.90 16.34
C ARG A 303 4.67 11.45 15.37
N ALA A 304 5.61 12.26 15.86
CA ALA A 304 6.69 12.80 15.04
C ALA A 304 7.61 11.70 14.50
N ARG A 305 7.94 10.69 15.32
CA ARG A 305 8.74 9.53 14.89
C ARG A 305 8.01 8.68 13.87
N MET A 306 6.72 8.44 14.04
CA MET A 306 5.90 7.70 13.06
C MET A 306 5.88 8.40 11.71
N ALA A 307 5.66 9.71 11.68
CA ALA A 307 5.70 10.48 10.45
C ALA A 307 7.09 10.42 9.77
N ALA A 308 8.16 10.48 10.56
CA ALA A 308 9.53 10.44 10.03
C ALA A 308 9.95 9.08 9.45
N LEU A 309 9.30 7.98 9.83
CA LEU A 309 9.60 6.65 9.28
C LEU A 309 9.08 6.45 7.85
N GLY A 310 8.05 7.22 7.44
CA GLY A 310 7.45 7.12 6.11
C GLY A 310 7.10 5.69 5.69
N LEU A 311 6.52 4.89 6.60
CA LEU A 311 6.36 3.44 6.41
C LEU A 311 5.38 3.07 5.29
N ASP A 312 4.54 4.00 4.87
CA ASP A 312 3.51 3.87 3.85
C ASP A 312 3.90 4.47 2.49
N GLU A 313 5.17 4.83 2.30
CA GLU A 313 5.76 5.23 1.02
C GLU A 313 6.70 4.13 0.46
N PRO A 314 7.21 4.19 -0.77
CA PRO A 314 8.29 3.30 -1.23
C PRO A 314 9.61 3.66 -0.55
N GLY A 315 10.48 2.67 -0.28
CA GLY A 315 11.73 2.87 0.48
C GLY A 315 12.95 2.26 -0.20
N GLY A 316 14.12 2.91 -0.04
CA GLY A 316 15.42 2.46 -0.53
C GLY A 316 16.26 3.62 -1.10
N GLU A 317 17.57 3.63 -0.86
CA GLU A 317 18.47 4.57 -1.51
C GLU A 317 18.59 4.22 -3.01
N LEU A 318 18.05 5.08 -3.87
CA LEU A 318 18.18 4.92 -5.32
C LEU A 318 19.25 5.85 -5.88
N LEU A 319 20.05 5.32 -6.79
CA LEU A 319 21.25 5.98 -7.32
C LEU A 319 20.96 6.86 -8.56
N SER A 320 19.69 7.20 -8.87
CA SER A 320 19.36 7.93 -10.08
C SER A 320 19.37 9.46 -9.90
N LEU A 321 20.09 10.16 -10.78
CA LEU A 321 20.27 11.62 -10.83
C LEU A 321 18.96 12.41 -10.77
N ALA A 322 19.01 13.57 -10.09
CA ALA A 322 17.90 14.44 -9.74
C ALA A 322 17.12 14.99 -10.95
N VAL A 323 15.84 14.59 -11.09
CA VAL A 323 14.77 15.34 -11.78
C VAL A 323 13.41 14.91 -11.20
N SER A 324 12.57 15.88 -10.76
CA SER A 324 11.10 15.78 -10.47
C SER A 324 10.62 14.84 -9.33
N GLU A 325 9.37 15.05 -8.87
CA GLU A 325 8.71 14.41 -7.71
C GLU A 325 8.86 12.88 -7.68
N SER A 326 9.31 12.38 -6.53
CA SER A 326 9.78 11.03 -6.22
C SER A 326 10.90 10.48 -7.14
N GLN A 327 12.14 10.56 -6.64
CA GLN A 327 13.29 9.86 -7.22
C GLN A 327 13.09 8.34 -7.31
N TYR A 328 12.07 7.77 -6.68
CA TYR A 328 11.80 6.34 -6.70
C TYR A 328 10.91 5.88 -7.84
N THR A 329 9.84 6.62 -8.13
CA THR A 329 8.80 6.22 -9.08
C THR A 329 8.92 6.91 -10.44
N GLU A 330 9.76 7.93 -10.56
CA GLU A 330 10.04 8.66 -11.80
C GLU A 330 11.51 8.53 -12.25
N GLY A 331 11.81 9.01 -13.45
CA GLY A 331 13.15 9.07 -14.01
C GLY A 331 13.65 7.75 -14.57
N ARG A 332 14.97 7.71 -14.81
CA ARG A 332 15.63 6.57 -15.44
C ARG A 332 15.98 5.48 -14.41
N LYS A 333 15.47 4.26 -14.58
CA LYS A 333 15.70 3.10 -13.72
C LYS A 333 16.50 1.99 -14.39
N ARG A 334 17.54 1.51 -13.71
CA ARG A 334 18.40 0.40 -14.12
C ARG A 334 17.84 -0.91 -13.58
N MET A 335 17.66 -1.90 -14.45
CA MET A 335 17.10 -3.20 -14.04
C MET A 335 18.09 -4.35 -14.30
N LEU A 336 18.08 -5.36 -13.44
CA LEU A 336 18.70 -6.65 -13.73
C LEU A 336 17.65 -7.76 -13.83
N LEU A 337 17.52 -8.35 -15.02
CA LEU A 337 16.73 -9.58 -15.25
C LEU A 337 17.62 -10.82 -15.04
N MET A 338 17.30 -11.64 -14.04
CA MET A 338 18.01 -12.87 -13.69
C MET A 338 17.26 -14.11 -14.21
N ARG A 339 17.99 -15.00 -14.90
CA ARG A 339 17.44 -16.17 -15.62
C ARG A 339 18.00 -17.49 -15.08
N PRO A 340 17.46 -18.05 -13.99
CA PRO A 340 17.95 -19.29 -13.40
C PRO A 340 17.70 -20.53 -14.27
N VAL A 341 18.62 -21.49 -14.17
CA VAL A 341 18.53 -22.87 -14.68
C VAL A 341 19.18 -23.83 -13.69
N TRP A 342 18.91 -25.13 -13.82
CA TRP A 342 19.48 -26.19 -12.98
C TRP A 342 20.07 -27.29 -13.84
N SER A 343 21.00 -28.07 -13.27
CA SER A 343 21.70 -29.14 -14.00
C SER A 343 20.74 -30.15 -14.65
N ASP A 344 19.59 -30.38 -14.02
CA ASP A 344 18.50 -31.26 -14.46
C ASP A 344 17.34 -30.54 -15.17
N HIS A 345 17.33 -29.20 -15.20
CA HIS A 345 16.28 -28.41 -15.86
C HIS A 345 16.82 -27.14 -16.51
N ARG A 346 16.89 -27.13 -17.85
CA ARG A 346 17.39 -26.00 -18.66
C ARG A 346 16.29 -25.24 -19.41
N GLY A 347 15.00 -25.50 -19.11
CA GLY A 347 13.84 -25.02 -19.88
C GLY A 347 13.41 -23.56 -19.68
N GLY A 348 14.19 -22.76 -18.94
CA GLY A 348 13.90 -21.37 -18.59
C GLY A 348 13.88 -20.38 -19.78
N MET A 349 13.72 -19.09 -19.47
CA MET A 349 13.59 -18.02 -20.48
C MET A 349 14.83 -17.90 -21.37
N THR A 350 14.65 -18.11 -22.67
CA THR A 350 15.71 -17.94 -23.68
C THR A 350 16.10 -16.47 -23.85
N THR A 351 17.24 -16.21 -24.49
CA THR A 351 17.71 -14.82 -24.71
C THR A 351 16.77 -14.02 -25.62
N ASN A 352 16.17 -14.64 -26.63
CA ASN A 352 15.24 -13.96 -27.53
C ASN A 352 13.91 -13.63 -26.84
N GLU A 353 13.40 -14.54 -26.01
CA GLU A 353 12.24 -14.27 -25.17
C GLU A 353 12.53 -13.14 -24.19
N ALA A 354 13.71 -13.14 -23.55
CA ALA A 354 14.10 -12.10 -22.61
C ALA A 354 14.20 -10.70 -23.26
N LEU A 355 14.73 -10.62 -24.49
CA LEU A 355 14.77 -9.36 -25.25
C LEU A 355 13.37 -8.84 -25.58
N SER A 356 12.47 -9.74 -26.02
CA SER A 356 11.10 -9.39 -26.38
C SER A 356 10.27 -8.98 -25.16
N HIS A 357 10.39 -9.75 -24.07
CA HIS A 357 9.81 -9.45 -22.77
C HIS A 357 10.26 -8.07 -22.27
N TRP A 358 11.58 -7.82 -22.25
CA TRP A 358 12.15 -6.55 -21.82
C TRP A 358 11.57 -5.37 -22.60
N GLN A 359 11.51 -5.48 -23.93
CA GLN A 359 10.99 -4.42 -24.78
C GLN A 359 9.51 -4.13 -24.49
N ASN A 360 8.68 -5.17 -24.39
CA ASN A 360 7.25 -5.02 -24.11
C ASN A 360 6.99 -4.43 -22.73
N PHE A 361 7.70 -4.92 -21.70
CA PHE A 361 7.60 -4.41 -20.34
C PHE A 361 8.05 -2.94 -20.25
N SER A 362 9.23 -2.62 -20.81
CA SER A 362 9.76 -1.25 -20.81
C SER A 362 8.83 -0.27 -21.53
N ASN A 363 8.30 -0.63 -22.70
CA ASN A 363 7.40 0.24 -23.45
C ASN A 363 6.09 0.46 -22.69
N TYR A 364 5.55 -0.60 -22.08
CA TYR A 364 4.30 -0.51 -21.34
C TYR A 364 4.41 0.42 -20.12
N MET A 365 5.51 0.33 -19.36
CA MET A 365 5.76 1.23 -18.23
C MET A 365 6.01 2.68 -18.68
N TYR A 366 6.73 2.88 -19.79
CA TYR A 366 6.96 4.20 -20.37
C TYR A 366 5.64 4.87 -20.78
N GLU A 367 4.78 4.16 -21.52
CA GLU A 367 3.47 4.66 -21.92
C GLU A 367 2.57 4.96 -20.72
N MET A 368 2.56 4.07 -19.73
CA MET A 368 1.68 4.18 -18.58
C MET A 368 2.01 5.35 -17.66
N SER A 369 3.29 5.71 -17.60
CA SER A 369 3.82 6.82 -16.81
C SER A 369 3.88 8.15 -17.55
N TYR A 370 3.34 8.23 -18.78
CA TYR A 370 3.46 9.41 -19.65
C TYR A 370 4.93 9.81 -19.90
N GLY A 371 5.81 8.81 -19.99
CA GLY A 371 7.24 8.99 -20.18
C GLY A 371 8.01 9.43 -18.93
N LYS A 372 7.35 9.55 -17.77
CA LYS A 372 8.02 9.92 -16.51
C LYS A 372 8.92 8.82 -15.99
N LEU A 373 8.60 7.55 -16.22
CA LEU A 373 9.43 6.40 -15.84
C LEU A 373 10.06 5.79 -17.09
N VAL A 374 11.40 5.69 -17.10
CA VAL A 374 12.16 5.14 -18.21
C VAL A 374 13.06 4.02 -17.73
N MET A 375 12.92 2.81 -18.26
CA MET A 375 13.91 1.77 -18.01
C MET A 375 15.17 2.02 -18.85
N ALA A 376 16.34 1.95 -18.23
CA ALA A 376 17.60 2.14 -18.90
C ALA A 376 17.78 1.06 -19.99
N PRO A 377 18.27 1.39 -21.20
CA PRO A 377 18.43 0.39 -22.24
C PRO A 377 19.40 -0.74 -21.83
N LEU A 378 19.20 -1.92 -22.42
CA LEU A 378 20.11 -3.06 -22.23
C LEU A 378 21.53 -2.70 -22.67
N GLY A 379 22.52 -3.04 -21.84
CA GLY A 379 23.93 -2.69 -22.04
C GLY A 379 24.25 -1.21 -21.82
N LYS A 380 23.26 -0.38 -21.47
CA LYS A 380 23.40 1.03 -21.12
C LYS A 380 22.69 1.31 -19.79
N GLY A 381 22.95 0.48 -18.78
CA GLY A 381 22.44 0.61 -17.42
C GLY A 381 21.57 -0.56 -16.97
N SER A 382 20.81 -1.20 -17.86
CA SER A 382 20.10 -2.43 -17.54
C SER A 382 20.76 -3.64 -18.18
N SER A 383 20.52 -4.82 -17.63
CA SER A 383 21.14 -6.06 -18.07
C SER A 383 20.19 -7.25 -17.99
N ILE A 384 20.42 -8.22 -18.86
CA ILE A 384 19.83 -9.55 -18.79
C ILE A 384 20.98 -10.51 -18.54
N THR A 385 20.93 -11.32 -17.49
CA THR A 385 21.98 -12.30 -17.21
C THR A 385 22.04 -13.35 -18.31
N PRO A 386 23.15 -14.04 -18.55
CA PRO A 386 23.09 -15.37 -19.16
C PRO A 386 22.23 -16.32 -18.30
N SER A 387 22.05 -17.56 -18.75
CA SER A 387 21.48 -18.59 -17.89
C SER A 387 22.33 -18.75 -16.63
N LEU A 388 21.74 -18.51 -15.46
CA LEU A 388 22.38 -18.65 -14.16
C LEU A 388 22.21 -20.08 -13.68
N GLU A 389 23.26 -20.89 -13.74
CA GLU A 389 23.21 -22.24 -13.18
C GLU A 389 23.21 -22.17 -11.66
N LEU A 390 22.05 -22.44 -11.06
CA LEU A 390 21.89 -22.45 -9.61
C LEU A 390 22.41 -23.77 -9.01
N PRO A 391 22.92 -23.74 -7.76
CA PRO A 391 23.35 -24.95 -7.06
C PRO A 391 22.17 -25.88 -6.78
N GLY A 392 22.43 -27.19 -6.81
CA GLY A 392 21.45 -28.24 -6.55
C GLY A 392 20.55 -28.58 -7.74
N LEU A 393 19.48 -29.31 -7.47
CA LEU A 393 18.46 -29.71 -8.44
C LEU A 393 17.24 -28.77 -8.38
N VAL A 394 16.48 -28.67 -9.47
CA VAL A 394 15.29 -27.78 -9.50
C VAL A 394 14.25 -28.14 -8.43
N ALA A 395 14.12 -29.43 -8.11
CA ALA A 395 13.21 -29.93 -7.08
C ALA A 395 13.54 -29.39 -5.67
N GLU A 396 14.77 -28.96 -5.41
CA GLU A 396 15.14 -28.34 -4.14
C GLU A 396 14.60 -26.91 -3.97
N TYR A 397 14.06 -26.34 -5.04
CA TYR A 397 13.43 -25.01 -5.07
C TYR A 397 11.90 -25.12 -5.20
N ASP A 398 11.34 -26.34 -5.27
CA ASP A 398 9.88 -26.56 -5.26
C ASP A 398 9.29 -26.32 -3.86
N ASN A 399 8.02 -25.92 -3.81
CA ASN A 399 7.26 -25.70 -2.56
C ASN A 399 8.05 -24.78 -1.62
N THR A 400 8.18 -25.13 -0.33
CA THR A 400 8.90 -24.34 0.70
C THR A 400 10.35 -23.98 0.32
N GLY A 401 10.97 -24.69 -0.64
CA GLY A 401 12.28 -24.34 -1.17
C GLY A 401 12.27 -23.09 -2.07
N LEU A 402 11.10 -22.58 -2.45
CA LEU A 402 10.99 -21.41 -3.33
C LEU A 402 11.48 -20.12 -2.66
N GLY A 403 11.40 -20.04 -1.32
CA GLY A 403 11.84 -18.88 -0.55
C GLY A 403 13.33 -18.53 -0.73
N LYS A 404 14.20 -19.50 -1.04
CA LYS A 404 15.64 -19.25 -1.29
C LYS A 404 15.93 -18.79 -2.73
N LEU A 405 14.99 -18.89 -3.67
CA LEU A 405 15.25 -18.69 -5.10
C LEU A 405 15.86 -17.31 -5.39
N TYR A 406 15.25 -16.25 -4.86
CA TYR A 406 15.63 -14.87 -5.16
C TYR A 406 17.06 -14.56 -4.68
N ASP A 407 17.39 -14.92 -3.44
CA ASP A 407 18.71 -14.66 -2.88
C ASP A 407 19.79 -15.56 -3.49
N THR A 408 19.46 -16.82 -3.85
CA THR A 408 20.40 -17.67 -4.59
C THR A 408 20.69 -17.09 -5.99
N CYS A 409 19.68 -16.57 -6.70
CA CYS A 409 19.90 -15.91 -7.99
C CYS A 409 20.83 -14.70 -7.84
N ARG A 410 20.61 -13.86 -6.83
CA ARG A 410 21.47 -12.71 -6.52
C ARG A 410 22.90 -13.13 -6.21
N ALA A 411 23.07 -14.16 -5.38
CA ALA A 411 24.39 -14.69 -5.04
C ALA A 411 25.12 -15.22 -6.28
N VAL A 412 24.48 -16.04 -7.12
CA VAL A 412 25.10 -16.57 -8.36
C VAL A 412 25.42 -15.45 -9.35
N ALA A 413 24.53 -14.48 -9.54
CA ALA A 413 24.79 -13.33 -10.41
C ALA A 413 26.03 -12.54 -9.94
N ARG A 414 26.17 -12.31 -8.64
CA ARG A 414 27.32 -11.59 -8.06
C ARG A 414 28.60 -12.42 -8.07
N ASP A 415 28.56 -13.60 -7.46
CA ASP A 415 29.75 -14.37 -7.08
C ASP A 415 30.30 -15.20 -8.24
N VAL A 416 29.45 -15.64 -9.18
CA VAL A 416 29.84 -16.47 -10.33
C VAL A 416 29.96 -15.65 -11.60
N HIS A 417 29.03 -14.71 -11.83
CA HIS A 417 28.98 -13.91 -13.05
C HIS A 417 29.52 -12.48 -12.88
N GLY A 418 29.90 -12.06 -11.67
CA GLY A 418 30.57 -10.78 -11.42
C GLY A 418 29.67 -9.54 -11.49
N TYR A 419 28.34 -9.71 -11.48
CA TYR A 419 27.43 -8.57 -11.48
C TYR A 419 27.55 -7.77 -10.19
N GLN A 420 27.78 -6.47 -10.31
CA GLN A 420 27.71 -5.51 -9.20
C GLN A 420 26.24 -5.13 -9.01
N LEU A 421 25.56 -5.76 -8.04
CA LEU A 421 24.11 -5.64 -7.89
C LEU A 421 23.65 -4.23 -7.49
N ASP A 422 24.51 -3.48 -6.80
CA ASP A 422 24.32 -2.07 -6.44
C ASP A 422 24.28 -1.13 -7.65
N GLN A 423 24.69 -1.58 -8.84
CA GLN A 423 24.54 -0.81 -10.08
C GLN A 423 23.13 -0.87 -10.68
N TYR A 424 22.21 -1.62 -10.09
CA TYR A 424 20.84 -1.75 -10.55
C TYR A 424 19.89 -1.20 -9.48
N ASP A 425 18.87 -0.50 -9.94
CA ASP A 425 17.86 0.11 -9.08
C ASP A 425 16.79 -0.93 -8.69
N PHE A 426 16.44 -1.85 -9.60
CA PHE A 426 15.67 -3.05 -9.25
C PHE A 426 16.17 -4.32 -9.93
N LEU A 427 15.88 -5.47 -9.33
CA LEU A 427 16.28 -6.79 -9.81
C LEU A 427 15.10 -7.74 -9.79
N TYR A 428 14.99 -8.61 -10.78
CA TYR A 428 13.89 -9.56 -10.82
C TYR A 428 14.30 -10.89 -11.44
N VAL A 429 13.55 -11.94 -11.09
CA VAL A 429 13.80 -13.33 -11.50
C VAL A 429 12.67 -13.79 -12.40
N VAL A 430 13.00 -14.61 -13.40
CA VAL A 430 11.99 -15.27 -14.24
C VAL A 430 12.22 -16.77 -14.27
N THR A 431 11.17 -17.54 -14.03
CA THR A 431 11.19 -19.00 -14.17
C THR A 431 10.10 -19.45 -15.14
N ASP A 432 10.28 -20.63 -15.72
CA ASP A 432 9.27 -21.26 -16.56
C ASP A 432 8.24 -22.01 -15.70
N GLY A 433 7.81 -23.22 -16.07
CA GLY A 433 6.95 -24.03 -15.21
C GLY A 433 7.66 -24.64 -13.99
N LYS A 434 8.96 -24.36 -13.80
CA LYS A 434 9.77 -24.90 -12.71
C LYS A 434 10.74 -23.85 -12.12
N PRO A 435 10.95 -23.85 -10.79
CA PRO A 435 10.26 -24.65 -9.77
C PRO A 435 8.76 -24.32 -9.68
N ALA A 436 8.00 -25.23 -9.06
CA ALA A 436 6.57 -25.08 -8.87
C ALA A 436 6.26 -23.85 -8.01
N ALA A 437 5.56 -22.90 -8.61
CA ALA A 437 5.01 -21.73 -7.95
C ALA A 437 3.49 -21.72 -8.09
N SER A 438 2.75 -21.31 -7.05
CA SER A 438 1.29 -21.21 -7.09
C SER A 438 0.78 -19.85 -7.59
N TYR A 439 1.67 -19.06 -8.17
CA TYR A 439 1.45 -17.67 -8.59
C TYR A 439 2.02 -17.43 -9.99
N CYS A 440 1.52 -16.43 -10.68
CA CYS A 440 2.16 -15.88 -11.88
C CYS A 440 3.24 -14.87 -11.50
N GLY A 441 3.03 -14.10 -10.43
CA GLY A 441 4.04 -13.19 -9.91
C GLY A 441 4.01 -13.05 -8.39
N LEU A 442 5.17 -12.66 -7.85
CA LEU A 442 5.39 -12.37 -6.43
C LEU A 442 6.40 -11.23 -6.32
N ALA A 443 6.02 -10.15 -5.64
CA ALA A 443 6.84 -8.94 -5.56
C ALA A 443 6.87 -8.35 -4.14
N TYR A 444 7.98 -7.69 -3.82
CA TYR A 444 8.04 -6.82 -2.65
C TYR A 444 7.21 -5.54 -2.90
N VAL A 445 6.36 -5.18 -1.95
CA VAL A 445 5.62 -3.91 -1.96
C VAL A 445 6.52 -2.81 -1.40
N GLY A 446 6.77 -1.76 -2.19
CA GLY A 446 7.63 -0.63 -1.84
C GLY A 446 9.11 -0.97 -1.64
N GLY A 447 9.50 -2.15 -2.11
CA GLY A 447 10.85 -2.68 -2.00
C GLY A 447 11.31 -3.28 -3.32
N VAL A 448 12.58 -3.63 -3.38
CA VAL A 448 13.21 -4.10 -4.62
C VAL A 448 13.10 -5.61 -4.72
N GLY A 449 12.48 -6.11 -5.79
CA GLY A 449 12.50 -7.53 -6.13
C GLY A 449 11.13 -8.06 -6.53
N PHE A 450 11.10 -8.79 -7.64
CA PHE A 450 9.96 -9.62 -7.98
C PHE A 450 10.36 -10.88 -8.75
N HIS A 451 9.46 -11.86 -8.77
CA HIS A 451 9.60 -13.14 -9.47
C HIS A 451 8.40 -13.36 -10.39
N LEU A 452 8.65 -13.53 -11.70
CA LEU A 452 7.66 -14.00 -12.66
C LEU A 452 7.82 -15.50 -12.86
N ALA A 453 6.76 -16.27 -12.59
CA ALA A 453 6.78 -17.72 -12.64
C ALA A 453 5.80 -18.26 -13.70
N ASN A 454 5.85 -19.56 -13.94
CA ASN A 454 4.90 -20.29 -14.78
C ASN A 454 4.75 -19.75 -16.20
N ARG A 455 5.83 -19.16 -16.76
CA ARG A 455 5.82 -18.46 -18.06
C ARG A 455 4.85 -17.27 -18.15
N CYS A 456 4.38 -16.73 -17.02
CA CYS A 456 3.58 -15.51 -16.97
C CYS A 456 4.47 -14.26 -17.17
N TRP A 457 5.09 -14.15 -18.35
CA TRP A 457 6.11 -13.14 -18.67
C TRP A 457 5.57 -11.98 -19.52
N ASP A 458 4.26 -11.85 -19.66
CA ASP A 458 3.68 -10.74 -20.42
C ASP A 458 3.88 -9.40 -19.69
N ALA A 459 3.69 -8.31 -20.44
CA ALA A 459 3.91 -6.96 -19.93
C ALA A 459 2.95 -6.58 -18.79
N ALA A 460 1.75 -7.16 -18.74
CA ALA A 460 0.77 -6.84 -17.70
C ALA A 460 1.16 -7.43 -16.35
N VAL A 461 1.54 -8.71 -16.33
CA VAL A 461 2.07 -9.34 -15.10
C VAL A 461 3.36 -8.65 -14.66
N SER A 462 4.25 -8.34 -15.60
CA SER A 462 5.49 -7.62 -15.30
C SER A 462 5.21 -6.24 -14.68
N ALA A 463 4.23 -5.51 -15.22
CA ALA A 463 3.80 -4.22 -14.68
C ALA A 463 3.07 -4.35 -13.34
N HIS A 464 2.31 -5.43 -13.10
CA HIS A 464 1.68 -5.72 -11.81
C HIS A 464 2.75 -5.87 -10.72
N GLU A 465 3.71 -6.77 -10.95
CA GLU A 465 4.78 -7.04 -9.99
C GLU A 465 5.70 -5.84 -9.79
N PHE A 466 6.01 -5.11 -10.87
CA PHE A 466 6.79 -3.89 -10.73
C PHE A 466 5.98 -2.76 -10.09
N GLY A 467 4.66 -2.70 -10.28
CA GLY A 467 3.76 -1.80 -9.58
C GLY A 467 3.85 -1.98 -8.06
N HIS A 468 3.95 -3.23 -7.58
CA HIS A 468 4.25 -3.51 -6.18
C HIS A 468 5.60 -2.96 -5.75
N ASN A 469 6.68 -3.17 -6.51
CA ASN A 469 7.98 -2.58 -6.18
C ASN A 469 7.90 -1.05 -6.06
N LEU A 470 7.06 -0.39 -6.86
CA LEU A 470 6.78 1.05 -6.78
C LEU A 470 5.83 1.44 -5.63
N GLY A 471 5.36 0.48 -4.84
CA GLY A 471 4.53 0.68 -3.65
C GLY A 471 3.04 0.44 -3.83
N LEU A 472 2.56 0.09 -5.02
CA LEU A 472 1.12 -0.09 -5.24
C LEU A 472 0.57 -1.33 -4.54
N ASN A 473 -0.70 -1.23 -4.11
CA ASN A 473 -1.52 -2.35 -3.65
C ASN A 473 -2.42 -2.87 -4.78
N HIS A 474 -3.13 -3.96 -4.55
CA HIS A 474 -4.05 -4.51 -5.54
C HIS A 474 -5.24 -3.58 -5.83
N ALA A 475 -5.78 -3.63 -7.05
CA ALA A 475 -7.03 -2.98 -7.42
C ALA A 475 -8.18 -3.98 -7.35
N HIS A 476 -9.23 -3.60 -6.65
CA HIS A 476 -10.33 -4.46 -6.26
C HIS A 476 -11.66 -4.03 -6.88
N PHE A 477 -12.66 -4.88 -6.73
CA PHE A 477 -14.06 -4.52 -6.95
C PHE A 477 -14.84 -4.63 -5.65
N TRP A 478 -15.71 -3.66 -5.37
CA TRP A 478 -16.61 -3.72 -4.22
C TRP A 478 -17.94 -4.34 -4.63
N ASP A 479 -18.15 -5.59 -4.22
CA ASP A 479 -19.36 -6.35 -4.55
C ASP A 479 -20.41 -6.24 -3.45
N THR A 480 -21.46 -5.48 -3.72
CA THR A 480 -22.66 -5.37 -2.88
C THR A 480 -23.75 -6.34 -3.30
N LYS A 481 -23.44 -7.31 -4.18
CA LYS A 481 -24.39 -8.21 -4.84
C LYS A 481 -25.47 -7.44 -5.60
N ALA A 482 -25.05 -6.36 -6.27
CA ALA A 482 -25.91 -5.43 -7.00
C ALA A 482 -27.02 -4.76 -6.14
N GLN A 483 -26.89 -4.75 -4.81
CA GLN A 483 -27.91 -4.16 -3.93
C GLN A 483 -27.73 -2.65 -3.76
N SER A 484 -26.49 -2.16 -3.83
CA SER A 484 -26.19 -0.73 -3.70
C SER A 484 -24.84 -0.38 -4.33
N ILE A 485 -24.56 0.90 -4.62
CA ILE A 485 -23.26 1.28 -5.18
C ILE A 485 -22.19 1.36 -4.08
N ALA A 486 -22.56 1.84 -2.90
CA ALA A 486 -21.64 2.27 -1.84
C ALA A 486 -22.04 1.79 -0.43
N GLY A 487 -22.95 0.81 -0.34
CA GLY A 487 -23.38 0.19 0.90
C GLY A 487 -22.52 -1.00 1.31
N GLU A 488 -23.04 -1.82 2.23
CA GLU A 488 -22.36 -3.04 2.66
C GLU A 488 -22.08 -3.98 1.49
N GLY A 489 -20.89 -4.58 1.51
CA GLY A 489 -20.41 -5.41 0.43
C GLY A 489 -19.14 -6.14 0.85
N GLN A 490 -18.54 -6.82 -0.11
CA GLN A 490 -17.32 -7.59 0.08
C GLN A 490 -16.26 -7.17 -0.93
N ASN A 491 -15.00 -7.24 -0.50
CA ASN A 491 -13.86 -7.10 -1.40
C ASN A 491 -13.82 -8.31 -2.36
N VAL A 492 -13.80 -8.03 -3.66
CA VAL A 492 -13.38 -8.98 -4.68
C VAL A 492 -11.94 -8.65 -5.04
N GLU A 493 -11.02 -9.47 -4.53
CA GLU A 493 -9.58 -9.37 -4.78
C GLU A 493 -9.29 -9.43 -6.29
N TYR A 494 -8.46 -8.53 -6.79
CA TYR A 494 -8.18 -8.34 -8.23
C TYR A 494 -9.42 -8.01 -9.08
N GLY A 495 -10.53 -7.60 -8.47
CA GLY A 495 -11.81 -7.43 -9.15
C GLY A 495 -11.87 -6.28 -10.16
N ASP A 496 -10.93 -5.34 -10.16
CA ASP A 496 -10.85 -4.31 -11.21
C ASP A 496 -10.17 -4.87 -12.46
N SER A 497 -10.97 -5.28 -13.45
CA SER A 497 -10.50 -5.80 -14.74
C SER A 497 -9.94 -4.73 -15.69
N ASN A 498 -9.90 -3.47 -15.26
CA ASN A 498 -9.40 -2.33 -16.05
C ASN A 498 -8.02 -1.84 -15.61
N ASP A 499 -7.48 -2.39 -14.52
CA ASP A 499 -6.23 -1.98 -13.92
C ASP A 499 -5.28 -3.19 -13.82
N PRO A 500 -4.02 -3.07 -14.26
CA PRO A 500 -3.04 -4.14 -14.10
C PRO A 500 -2.80 -4.54 -12.65
N MET A 501 -2.98 -3.68 -11.65
CA MET A 501 -2.96 -4.06 -10.22
C MET A 501 -4.20 -4.87 -9.80
N GLY A 502 -5.21 -4.95 -10.66
CA GLY A 502 -6.35 -5.85 -10.53
C GLY A 502 -6.24 -7.01 -11.51
N GLY A 503 -7.30 -7.28 -12.26
CA GLY A 503 -7.35 -8.32 -13.29
C GLY A 503 -7.10 -7.81 -14.71
N GLY A 504 -6.58 -6.59 -14.88
CA GLY A 504 -6.48 -5.93 -16.16
C GLY A 504 -5.23 -6.31 -16.97
N ASN A 505 -5.41 -6.90 -18.15
CA ASN A 505 -4.29 -7.16 -19.07
C ASN A 505 -3.84 -5.91 -19.86
N SER A 506 -2.64 -5.92 -20.43
CA SER A 506 -2.14 -4.91 -21.36
C SER A 506 -3.10 -4.80 -22.57
N PRO A 507 -3.46 -3.59 -23.04
CA PRO A 507 -2.83 -2.30 -22.73
C PRO A 507 -3.58 -1.47 -21.68
N ASN A 508 -4.23 -2.09 -20.68
CA ASN A 508 -4.83 -1.37 -19.55
C ASN A 508 -3.83 -0.46 -18.81
N GLN A 509 -4.31 0.36 -17.88
CA GLN A 509 -3.49 1.39 -17.24
C GLN A 509 -3.80 1.38 -15.75
N PHE A 510 -2.81 1.70 -14.92
CA PHE A 510 -3.08 2.00 -13.51
C PHE A 510 -4.12 3.12 -13.42
N ASN A 511 -5.05 2.99 -12.48
CA ASN A 511 -6.09 3.97 -12.23
C ASN A 511 -5.50 5.34 -11.83
N SER A 512 -6.33 6.38 -11.92
CA SER A 512 -5.92 7.76 -11.65
C SER A 512 -5.35 7.96 -10.25
N ARG A 513 -5.91 7.29 -9.22
CA ARG A 513 -5.36 7.30 -7.85
C ARG A 513 -3.94 6.75 -7.87
N TYR A 514 -3.72 5.55 -8.40
CA TYR A 514 -2.38 4.93 -8.40
C TYR A 514 -1.37 5.74 -9.21
N LYS A 515 -1.76 6.27 -10.36
CA LYS A 515 -0.88 7.18 -11.10
C LYS A 515 -0.58 8.47 -10.32
N ASN A 516 -1.51 8.96 -9.50
CA ASN A 516 -1.24 10.10 -8.62
C ASN A 516 -0.31 9.75 -7.45
N TYR A 517 -0.55 8.64 -6.77
CA TYR A 517 0.34 8.13 -5.72
C TYR A 517 1.80 7.96 -6.23
N LEU A 518 1.97 7.51 -7.47
CA LEU A 518 3.29 7.36 -8.10
C LEU A 518 3.91 8.67 -8.60
N GLY A 519 3.20 9.80 -8.50
CA GLY A 519 3.62 11.09 -9.07
C GLY A 519 3.36 11.23 -10.58
N TRP A 520 2.96 10.17 -11.28
CA TRP A 520 2.75 10.18 -12.73
C TRP A 520 1.61 11.11 -13.17
N ILE A 521 0.60 11.28 -12.31
CA ILE A 521 -0.37 12.39 -12.38
C ILE A 521 -0.08 13.31 -11.18
N PRO A 522 0.38 14.55 -11.38
CA PRO A 522 0.69 15.44 -10.26
C PRO A 522 -0.59 15.84 -9.51
N ASP A 523 -0.46 16.25 -8.25
CA ASP A 523 -1.59 16.68 -7.42
C ASP A 523 -2.36 17.86 -8.04
N THR A 524 -1.69 18.70 -8.84
CA THR A 524 -2.34 19.79 -9.59
C THR A 524 -3.38 19.31 -10.61
N ASP A 525 -3.27 18.06 -11.03
CA ASP A 525 -4.14 17.42 -12.01
C ASP A 525 -5.21 16.54 -11.33
N ILE A 526 -5.25 16.52 -9.99
CA ILE A 526 -6.31 15.93 -9.18
C ILE A 526 -7.07 17.05 -8.47
N LEU A 527 -8.36 17.21 -8.77
CA LEU A 527 -9.16 18.22 -8.07
C LEU A 527 -9.82 17.64 -6.82
N ASP A 528 -9.45 18.20 -5.66
CA ASP A 528 -10.16 17.94 -4.40
C ASP A 528 -11.46 18.76 -4.34
N LEU A 529 -12.58 18.07 -4.51
CA LEU A 529 -13.93 18.63 -4.52
C LEU A 529 -14.37 19.13 -3.13
N ASN A 530 -13.75 18.68 -2.03
CA ASN A 530 -14.00 19.25 -0.71
C ASN A 530 -13.54 20.71 -0.60
N LEU A 531 -12.50 21.07 -1.37
CA LEU A 531 -11.95 22.43 -1.42
C LEU A 531 -12.61 23.26 -2.53
N ARG A 532 -13.00 22.63 -3.63
CA ARG A 532 -13.55 23.32 -4.81
C ARG A 532 -15.07 23.55 -4.74
N GLY A 533 -15.83 22.68 -4.06
CA GLY A 533 -17.29 22.82 -3.94
C GLY A 533 -18.08 22.32 -5.15
N SER A 534 -19.37 22.68 -5.22
CA SER A 534 -20.23 22.38 -6.36
C SER A 534 -19.78 23.12 -7.63
N GLY A 535 -19.96 22.52 -8.80
CA GLY A 535 -19.62 23.17 -10.07
C GLY A 535 -19.53 22.21 -11.25
N LEU A 536 -19.16 22.78 -12.41
CA LEU A 536 -18.83 22.04 -13.63
C LEU A 536 -17.32 21.82 -13.71
N TYR A 537 -16.92 20.56 -13.86
CA TYR A 537 -15.52 20.14 -13.91
C TYR A 537 -15.25 19.39 -15.21
N ARG A 538 -14.15 19.74 -15.87
CA ARG A 538 -13.67 19.03 -17.06
C ARG A 538 -12.63 17.98 -16.67
N LEU A 539 -12.93 16.72 -16.95
CA LEU A 539 -12.11 15.56 -16.60
C LEU A 539 -11.55 14.90 -17.86
N TYR A 540 -10.25 15.03 -18.08
CA TYR A 540 -9.52 14.44 -19.20
C TYR A 540 -9.27 12.94 -18.96
N SER A 541 -9.20 12.16 -20.05
CA SER A 541 -8.99 10.71 -19.95
C SER A 541 -7.61 10.38 -19.35
N PHE A 542 -7.52 9.55 -18.32
CA PHE A 542 -6.21 9.22 -17.70
C PHE A 542 -5.47 8.06 -18.40
N ASP A 543 -6.13 7.37 -19.32
CA ASP A 543 -5.65 6.11 -19.88
C ASP A 543 -5.14 6.24 -21.31
N LEU A 544 -4.83 7.45 -21.81
CA LEU A 544 -4.16 7.66 -23.09
C LEU A 544 -2.68 8.03 -22.86
N ASN A 545 -1.81 7.76 -23.84
CA ASN A 545 -0.35 7.89 -23.68
C ASN A 545 0.12 9.35 -23.51
N ASP A 546 -0.68 10.32 -23.93
CA ASP A 546 -0.35 11.74 -24.05
C ASP A 546 -1.42 12.67 -23.45
N SER A 547 -2.15 12.19 -22.43
CA SER A 547 -3.15 13.00 -21.74
C SER A 547 -2.57 13.90 -20.66
N SER A 548 -3.14 15.09 -20.50
CA SER A 548 -2.74 16.10 -19.51
C SER A 548 -3.95 16.90 -19.01
N GLY A 549 -3.77 17.65 -17.93
CA GLY A 549 -4.85 18.38 -17.26
C GLY A 549 -5.53 17.52 -16.19
N VAL A 550 -6.71 17.95 -15.74
CA VAL A 550 -7.44 17.30 -14.65
C VAL A 550 -7.80 15.86 -15.05
N ARG A 551 -7.21 14.86 -14.40
CA ARG A 551 -7.33 13.43 -14.73
C ARG A 551 -7.90 12.59 -13.58
N GLY A 552 -8.25 13.25 -12.48
CA GLY A 552 -9.05 12.67 -11.40
C GLY A 552 -9.81 13.74 -10.63
N LEU A 553 -10.98 13.39 -10.11
CA LEU A 553 -11.68 14.18 -9.10
C LEU A 553 -11.73 13.36 -7.81
N LYS A 554 -11.41 13.99 -6.67
CA LYS A 554 -11.38 13.37 -5.35
C LYS A 554 -12.42 14.02 -4.45
N PHE A 555 -13.17 13.24 -3.68
CA PHE A 555 -14.11 13.74 -2.67
C PHE A 555 -14.07 12.90 -1.41
N ARG A 556 -14.12 13.51 -0.24
CA ARG A 556 -13.95 12.80 1.04
C ARG A 556 -15.26 12.12 1.41
N ARG A 557 -15.24 10.80 1.53
CA ARG A 557 -16.40 10.00 1.94
C ARG A 557 -16.52 9.95 3.46
N ASP A 558 -15.41 9.79 4.16
CA ASP A 558 -15.38 9.78 5.63
C ASP A 558 -13.98 10.18 6.13
N ALA A 559 -13.65 9.87 7.39
CA ALA A 559 -12.35 10.21 7.96
C ALA A 559 -11.18 9.45 7.31
N SER A 560 -11.42 8.28 6.72
CA SER A 560 -10.38 7.40 6.20
C SER A 560 -10.49 7.11 4.70
N GLN A 561 -11.62 7.41 4.04
CA GLN A 561 -11.87 7.07 2.64
C GLN A 561 -12.24 8.27 1.77
N ASN A 562 -11.86 8.19 0.50
CA ASN A 562 -12.24 9.13 -0.55
C ASN A 562 -12.87 8.41 -1.73
N TYR A 563 -13.88 9.05 -2.33
CA TYR A 563 -14.28 8.78 -3.71
C TYR A 563 -13.26 9.35 -4.69
N TRP A 564 -13.06 8.62 -5.78
CA TRP A 564 -12.24 8.99 -6.92
C TRP A 564 -13.02 8.77 -8.21
N LEU A 565 -13.08 9.79 -9.06
CA LEU A 565 -13.69 9.74 -10.38
C LEU A 565 -12.63 9.80 -11.45
N GLN A 566 -12.81 8.98 -12.49
CA GLN A 566 -11.86 8.92 -13.60
C GLN A 566 -12.56 8.64 -14.93
N PHE A 567 -12.00 9.19 -16.01
CA PHE A 567 -12.51 9.04 -17.37
C PHE A 567 -11.52 8.28 -18.26
N ARG A 568 -12.04 7.47 -19.18
CA ARG A 568 -11.25 6.54 -19.99
C ARG A 568 -11.64 6.54 -21.45
N GLN A 569 -10.67 6.35 -22.33
CA GLN A 569 -10.84 6.34 -23.78
C GLN A 569 -10.07 5.22 -24.50
N ARG A 570 -9.38 4.31 -23.78
CA ARG A 570 -8.64 3.20 -24.42
C ARG A 570 -9.50 1.98 -24.77
N LYS A 571 -10.70 1.83 -24.19
CA LYS A 571 -11.60 0.66 -24.41
C LYS A 571 -12.72 0.96 -25.41
N LEU A 572 -12.36 1.03 -26.68
CA LEU A 572 -13.27 1.44 -27.76
C LEU A 572 -14.54 0.57 -27.88
N ASP A 573 -14.49 -0.69 -27.46
CA ASP A 573 -15.62 -1.64 -27.47
C ASP A 573 -16.55 -1.49 -26.24
N LYS A 574 -16.10 -0.80 -25.18
CA LYS A 574 -16.83 -0.67 -23.91
C LYS A 574 -17.56 0.67 -23.84
N LYS A 575 -18.77 0.69 -24.43
CA LYS A 575 -19.59 1.91 -24.60
C LYS A 575 -19.80 2.75 -23.34
N ALA A 576 -20.01 2.15 -22.17
CA ALA A 576 -20.25 2.92 -20.94
C ALA A 576 -18.95 3.54 -20.43
N LEU A 577 -17.82 2.82 -20.53
CA LEU A 577 -16.50 3.38 -20.20
C LEU A 577 -16.14 4.55 -21.13
N MET A 578 -16.44 4.43 -22.42
CA MET A 578 -16.18 5.48 -23.41
C MET A 578 -17.10 6.72 -23.27
N ASN A 579 -18.25 6.58 -22.60
CA ASN A 579 -19.29 7.60 -22.49
C ASN A 579 -19.78 7.77 -21.05
N GLY A 580 -18.84 7.74 -20.10
CA GLY A 580 -19.15 7.82 -18.69
C GLY A 580 -17.89 7.92 -17.83
N VAL A 581 -18.08 8.16 -16.54
CA VAL A 581 -16.99 8.23 -15.55
C VAL A 581 -17.04 7.02 -14.63
N GLN A 582 -15.88 6.42 -14.36
CA GLN A 582 -15.79 5.38 -13.34
C GLN A 582 -15.74 6.02 -11.96
N LEU A 583 -16.28 5.31 -10.98
CA LEU A 583 -16.24 5.68 -9.57
C LEU A 583 -15.55 4.57 -8.79
N MET A 584 -14.55 4.95 -8.01
CA MET A 584 -13.89 4.07 -7.06
C MET A 584 -13.80 4.76 -5.70
N TRP A 585 -13.50 4.00 -4.65
CA TRP A 585 -12.97 4.57 -3.42
C TRP A 585 -11.61 4.00 -3.06
N SER A 586 -10.88 4.72 -2.22
CA SER A 586 -9.64 4.25 -1.62
C SER A 586 -9.41 4.97 -0.29
N GLY A 587 -8.46 4.47 0.50
CA GLY A 587 -8.04 5.11 1.74
C GLY A 587 -7.28 6.41 1.50
N ASN A 588 -6.76 7.00 2.59
CA ASN A 588 -6.01 8.25 2.56
C ASN A 588 -4.50 8.05 2.31
N GLY A 589 -3.95 6.89 2.63
CA GLY A 589 -2.53 6.57 2.49
C GLY A 589 -2.29 5.61 1.33
N ASN A 590 -1.43 4.61 1.55
CA ASN A 590 -1.19 3.53 0.58
C ASN A 590 -2.11 2.32 0.80
N GLU A 591 -3.42 2.48 0.60
CA GLU A 591 -4.38 1.37 0.56
C GLU A 591 -4.76 0.98 -0.88
N GLY A 592 -5.36 -0.21 -1.05
CA GLY A 592 -5.95 -0.64 -2.33
C GLY A 592 -7.08 0.27 -2.83
N THR A 593 -7.36 0.22 -4.14
CA THR A 593 -8.53 0.88 -4.74
C THR A 593 -9.67 -0.10 -4.90
N TYR A 594 -10.91 0.39 -4.80
CA TYR A 594 -12.11 -0.43 -4.97
C TYR A 594 -13.02 0.22 -6.00
N LEU A 595 -13.11 -0.40 -7.19
CA LEU A 595 -14.08 -0.01 -8.21
C LEU A 595 -15.50 -0.31 -7.70
N LEU A 596 -16.38 0.68 -7.77
CA LEU A 596 -17.77 0.53 -7.29
C LEU A 596 -18.69 0.14 -8.43
N ASP A 597 -19.66 -0.73 -8.14
CA ASP A 597 -20.66 -1.19 -9.10
C ASP A 597 -21.73 -0.13 -9.40
N VAL A 598 -21.34 0.93 -10.10
CA VAL A 598 -22.23 2.06 -10.44
C VAL A 598 -23.39 1.67 -11.38
N ARG A 599 -23.36 0.46 -11.94
CA ARG A 599 -24.42 -0.07 -12.80
C ARG A 599 -25.28 -1.14 -12.15
N LEU A 600 -24.95 -1.56 -10.92
CA LEU A 600 -25.62 -2.64 -10.18
C LEU A 600 -25.76 -3.92 -11.01
N LYS A 601 -24.64 -4.38 -11.60
CA LYS A 601 -24.58 -5.61 -12.40
C LYS A 601 -23.89 -6.78 -11.70
N GLY A 602 -23.29 -6.54 -10.54
CA GLY A 602 -22.45 -7.48 -9.81
C GLY A 602 -21.09 -7.73 -10.47
N ASN A 603 -20.62 -6.85 -11.36
CA ASN A 603 -19.30 -6.99 -12.00
C ASN A 603 -18.70 -5.66 -12.48
N ALA A 604 -17.39 -5.66 -12.68
CA ALA A 604 -16.61 -4.51 -13.14
C ALA A 604 -16.66 -4.26 -14.67
N ASP A 605 -17.31 -5.12 -15.47
CA ASP A 605 -17.28 -4.99 -16.93
C ASP A 605 -18.12 -3.80 -17.42
N ASN A 606 -17.52 -2.99 -18.30
CA ASN A 606 -18.18 -1.84 -18.92
C ASN A 606 -18.91 -0.97 -17.87
N ASN A 607 -18.25 -0.74 -16.73
CA ASN A 607 -18.81 -0.15 -15.53
C ASN A 607 -18.38 1.32 -15.37
N ALA A 608 -19.33 2.22 -15.61
CA ALA A 608 -19.19 3.66 -15.45
C ALA A 608 -20.58 4.31 -15.26
N ILE A 609 -20.60 5.45 -14.58
CA ILE A 609 -21.75 6.36 -14.55
C ILE A 609 -21.85 6.94 -15.96
N ALA A 610 -22.87 6.51 -16.71
CA ALA A 610 -23.05 6.97 -18.09
C ALA A 610 -23.47 8.44 -18.13
N ILE A 611 -23.18 9.13 -19.24
CA ILE A 611 -23.67 10.48 -19.51
C ILE A 611 -25.19 10.56 -19.23
N GLY A 612 -25.61 11.61 -18.52
CA GLY A 612 -26.99 11.86 -18.12
C GLY A 612 -27.47 11.05 -16.91
N ARG A 613 -26.62 10.22 -16.30
CA ARG A 613 -26.91 9.54 -15.03
C ARG A 613 -26.17 10.21 -13.88
N THR A 614 -26.81 10.21 -12.72
CA THR A 614 -26.25 10.79 -11.50
C THR A 614 -25.96 9.69 -10.49
N PHE A 615 -24.73 9.65 -9.97
CA PHE A 615 -24.46 8.99 -8.70
C PHE A 615 -24.75 9.95 -7.55
N SER A 616 -25.39 9.45 -6.49
CA SER A 616 -25.72 10.22 -5.29
C SER A 616 -25.33 9.43 -4.03
N ASP A 617 -24.59 10.04 -3.11
CA ASP A 617 -24.41 9.52 -1.75
C ASP A 617 -25.00 10.48 -0.71
N PRO A 618 -26.21 10.21 -0.18
CA PRO A 618 -26.88 11.10 0.76
C PRO A 618 -26.21 11.14 2.15
N ARG A 619 -25.30 10.21 2.47
CA ARG A 619 -24.58 10.24 3.77
C ARG A 619 -23.58 11.38 3.83
N VAL A 620 -23.06 11.77 2.67
CA VAL A 620 -22.06 12.83 2.51
C VAL A 620 -22.56 13.96 1.60
N ASN A 621 -23.83 13.89 1.19
CA ASN A 621 -24.52 14.91 0.41
C ASN A 621 -23.75 15.29 -0.88
N VAL A 622 -23.32 14.28 -1.66
CA VAL A 622 -22.59 14.50 -2.91
C VAL A 622 -23.27 13.83 -4.10
N HIS A 623 -23.24 14.52 -5.24
CA HIS A 623 -23.86 14.09 -6.48
C HIS A 623 -22.89 14.31 -7.65
N PHE A 624 -22.71 13.29 -8.48
CA PHE A 624 -21.83 13.33 -9.67
C PHE A 624 -22.61 13.00 -10.92
N THR A 625 -22.61 13.91 -11.89
CA THR A 625 -23.33 13.76 -13.16
C THR A 625 -22.41 14.06 -14.33
N PRO A 626 -21.87 13.06 -15.05
CA PRO A 626 -21.29 13.30 -16.36
C PRO A 626 -22.39 13.79 -17.31
N ILE A 627 -22.18 14.95 -17.92
CA ILE A 627 -23.19 15.60 -18.79
C ILE A 627 -22.84 15.53 -20.27
N GLY A 628 -21.59 15.25 -20.62
CA GLY A 628 -21.22 15.15 -22.01
C GLY A 628 -19.72 15.12 -22.24
N LYS A 629 -19.32 14.68 -23.43
CA LYS A 629 -17.94 14.79 -23.88
C LYS A 629 -17.67 16.22 -24.35
N ALA A 630 -16.49 16.73 -24.01
CA ALA A 630 -16.11 18.11 -24.28
C ALA A 630 -15.61 18.35 -25.72
N GLY A 631 -15.35 17.29 -26.50
CA GLY A 631 -14.83 17.40 -27.87
C GLY A 631 -13.38 17.88 -27.92
N THR A 632 -12.60 17.59 -26.87
CA THR A 632 -11.18 17.97 -26.78
C THR A 632 -10.27 16.88 -27.36
N TYR A 633 -8.99 17.20 -27.53
CA TYR A 633 -7.96 16.21 -27.84
C TYR A 633 -6.79 16.33 -26.83
N PRO A 634 -6.53 15.32 -26.00
CA PRO A 634 -7.35 14.12 -25.78
C PRO A 634 -8.77 14.42 -25.28
N GLU A 635 -9.69 13.48 -25.49
CA GLU A 635 -11.10 13.66 -25.14
C GLU A 635 -11.27 13.84 -23.61
N ALA A 636 -12.23 14.69 -23.24
CA ALA A 636 -12.58 14.96 -21.85
C ALA A 636 -14.09 14.80 -21.62
N MET A 637 -14.46 14.57 -20.37
CA MET A 637 -15.83 14.51 -19.90
C MET A 637 -16.12 15.73 -19.04
N ASP A 638 -17.20 16.44 -19.34
CA ASP A 638 -17.73 17.47 -18.47
C ASP A 638 -18.63 16.81 -17.41
N VAL A 639 -18.33 17.08 -16.14
CA VAL A 639 -18.96 16.47 -14.96
C VAL A 639 -19.50 17.60 -14.07
N VAL A 640 -20.81 17.59 -13.85
CA VAL A 640 -21.45 18.45 -12.84
C VAL A 640 -21.34 17.75 -11.49
N VAL A 641 -20.85 18.48 -10.50
CA VAL A 641 -20.78 18.05 -9.10
C VAL A 641 -21.68 18.96 -8.28
N ASN A 642 -22.59 18.38 -7.51
CA ASN A 642 -23.39 19.10 -6.54
C ASN A 642 -23.12 18.56 -5.13
N ILE A 643 -22.82 19.45 -4.19
CA ILE A 643 -22.61 19.15 -2.77
C ILE A 643 -23.72 19.84 -1.97
N GLY A 644 -24.54 19.05 -1.28
CA GLY A 644 -25.74 19.49 -0.58
C GLY A 644 -26.78 18.38 -0.52
N ALA A 645 -27.76 18.51 0.39
CA ALA A 645 -28.75 17.44 0.62
C ALA A 645 -29.90 17.43 -0.39
N PHE A 646 -30.16 18.57 -1.06
CA PHE A 646 -31.23 18.79 -2.06
C PHE A 646 -32.53 17.96 -1.82
N PRO A 647 -33.16 18.02 -0.63
CA PRO A 647 -34.28 17.14 -0.27
C PRO A 647 -35.55 17.39 -1.08
N THR A 648 -35.61 18.50 -1.82
CA THR A 648 -36.72 18.87 -2.70
C THR A 648 -36.47 18.53 -4.17
N ASN A 649 -35.32 17.92 -4.50
CA ASN A 649 -34.97 17.52 -5.85
C ASN A 649 -35.85 16.35 -6.31
N GLN A 650 -36.34 16.43 -7.54
CA GLN A 650 -37.16 15.40 -8.17
C GLN A 650 -36.39 14.80 -9.35
N PRO A 651 -36.60 13.51 -9.68
CA PRO A 651 -35.95 12.91 -10.84
C PRO A 651 -36.51 13.51 -12.14
N PRO A 652 -35.66 13.75 -13.16
CA PRO A 652 -36.13 14.14 -14.48
C PRO A 652 -36.95 13.01 -15.13
N ALA A 653 -37.93 13.39 -15.94
CA ALA A 653 -38.73 12.46 -16.74
C ALA A 653 -38.31 12.56 -18.21
N GLY A 654 -38.29 11.44 -18.94
CA GLY A 654 -37.98 11.41 -20.36
C GLY A 654 -38.69 10.29 -21.11
N VAL A 655 -39.06 10.57 -22.35
CA VAL A 655 -39.71 9.63 -23.27
C VAL A 655 -38.96 9.63 -24.59
N VAL A 656 -38.64 8.44 -25.09
CA VAL A 656 -38.14 8.24 -26.46
C VAL A 656 -39.25 7.60 -27.28
N SER A 657 -39.57 8.19 -28.42
CA SER A 657 -40.50 7.67 -29.41
C SER A 657 -39.80 7.48 -30.75
N ALA A 658 -40.29 6.53 -31.54
CA ALA A 658 -39.85 6.32 -32.91
C ALA A 658 -41.05 6.54 -33.84
N SER A 659 -40.81 7.04 -35.05
CA SER A 659 -41.86 7.23 -36.05
C SER A 659 -42.49 5.92 -36.50
N SER A 660 -41.77 4.79 -36.38
CA SER A 660 -42.29 3.43 -36.52
C SER A 660 -41.47 2.44 -35.69
N LEU A 661 -42.13 1.39 -35.17
CA LEU A 661 -41.48 0.24 -34.49
C LEU A 661 -41.35 -0.99 -35.41
N GLU A 662 -42.03 -0.99 -36.56
CA GLU A 662 -41.92 -2.00 -37.60
C GLU A 662 -41.38 -1.35 -38.88
N VAL A 663 -40.23 -1.83 -39.34
CA VAL A 663 -39.44 -1.12 -40.36
C VAL A 663 -38.92 -2.10 -41.40
N SER A 664 -39.09 -1.74 -42.68
CA SER A 664 -38.47 -2.49 -43.79
C SER A 664 -37.01 -2.08 -43.97
N PRO A 665 -36.14 -2.95 -44.52
CA PRO A 665 -34.77 -2.57 -44.87
C PRO A 665 -34.76 -1.31 -45.75
N GLY A 666 -34.03 -0.27 -45.32
CA GLY A 666 -33.93 1.01 -46.03
C GLY A 666 -35.02 2.04 -45.71
N GLN A 667 -36.01 1.73 -44.86
CA GLN A 667 -37.02 2.68 -44.41
C GLN A 667 -36.42 3.68 -43.40
N GLN A 668 -36.64 4.98 -43.61
CA GLN A 668 -36.24 6.02 -42.65
C GLN A 668 -37.12 5.95 -41.40
N VAL A 669 -36.48 6.04 -40.23
CA VAL A 669 -37.13 6.07 -38.92
C VAL A 669 -36.60 7.28 -38.17
N ASP A 670 -37.51 8.12 -37.71
CA ASP A 670 -37.15 9.28 -36.91
C ASP A 670 -37.36 8.94 -35.44
N PHE A 671 -36.32 9.14 -34.65
CA PHE A 671 -36.38 8.99 -33.19
C PHE A 671 -36.49 10.37 -32.57
N ARG A 672 -37.45 10.55 -31.66
CA ARG A 672 -37.64 11.77 -30.89
C ARG A 672 -37.46 11.47 -29.42
N ALA A 673 -36.67 12.27 -28.72
CA ALA A 673 -36.56 12.25 -27.27
C ALA A 673 -37.11 13.55 -26.71
N GLU A 674 -38.00 13.44 -25.72
CA GLU A 674 -38.51 14.57 -24.94
C GLU A 674 -38.18 14.32 -23.49
N ALA A 675 -37.75 15.35 -22.77
CA ALA A 675 -37.48 15.26 -21.35
C ALA A 675 -37.92 16.53 -20.63
N SER A 676 -38.31 16.38 -19.36
CA SER A 676 -38.72 17.45 -18.48
C SER A 676 -38.09 17.28 -17.10
N GLU A 677 -37.81 18.39 -16.45
CA GLU A 677 -37.27 18.44 -15.10
C GLU A 677 -38.24 19.26 -14.23
N PRO A 678 -38.88 18.66 -13.20
CA PRO A 678 -39.87 19.35 -12.38
C PRO A 678 -39.36 20.56 -11.58
N ASN A 679 -38.07 20.58 -11.24
CA ASN A 679 -37.41 21.67 -10.54
C ASN A 679 -36.91 22.80 -11.46
N GLY A 680 -36.93 22.62 -12.78
CA GLY A 680 -36.41 23.55 -13.77
C GLY A 680 -34.89 23.45 -13.98
N ASP A 681 -34.25 22.38 -13.51
CA ASP A 681 -32.81 22.18 -13.66
C ASP A 681 -32.44 21.84 -15.11
N ALA A 682 -31.20 22.18 -15.49
CA ALA A 682 -30.69 21.86 -16.82
C ALA A 682 -30.58 20.33 -16.99
N LEU A 683 -31.26 19.80 -18.01
CA LEU A 683 -31.16 18.39 -18.40
C LEU A 683 -29.84 18.12 -19.11
N ALA A 684 -29.22 17.00 -18.78
CA ALA A 684 -27.95 16.52 -19.34
C ALA A 684 -28.15 15.75 -20.65
#